data_AF-J0XZ36-F1
#
_entry.id   AF-J0XZ36-F1
#
_cell.length_a   1.000
_cell.length_b   1.000
_cell.length_c   1.000
_cell.angle_alpha   90.00
_cell.angle_beta   90.00
_cell.angle_gamma   90.00
#
_symmetry.space_group_name_H-M   'P 1'
#
loop_
_entity.id
_entity.type
_entity.pdbx_description
1 polymer ?
#
loop_
_entity_poly.entity_id
_entity_poly.type
_entity_poly.pdbx_seq_one_letter_code
_entity_poly.pdbx_strand_id
1 'polypeptide(L)'
;MPQQFYIAGSKEAISVPDKPFASGGEGGLYAIEHPVRYLDYVAKIYHPHKRNSESREEKLSYMLNNRPNVEQEGQHQPIIWVDQLLYDAQDNFVGYLMPKAKGEKLEVLCAPSLPKRLGRAWQRLAFGHEDAWRLRMKICYNIAAAVSQLHASDRYVLVDLKPDNVLIQSNGLIALVDMDSIEVVENGQTVFPATVVTPEYTPPEYYDGLRPGEQPIPKSWDEFSLAVIFYRLLLGIHPFAASALPPYDHMVSLGDKIHQGLYVHHRQELFSVIPPPHRQFEELEEEIQALFNRSFVAGHQQAEERISAEEWGSTFMNSPLLLIDRPLPSKVLAVEHKQQQNWYELAVSRAVAELKLAAPELKDLQKQLEDGGMSPKLFRDKTMKLYKTAGRIALNLLKFVGIVFVVIVVFVFLIGVVSDDFDFATAFEVLSELFFFIPRTIFNLITSPTSWIFMVIPLLISSGQSILRFVGKKVSQLLEFAQEQMALTKAQRRRYLEDKQYSLFTERVKLKQKVQDIRQELDTLLKLKEKRERNFQNTYGKNVRSANQRIQADIAQESYQIKVQDQKARELMRAEAKEIRALRQQYQKYLQNPPYNQILGHSPEQKLQQLPYWAGAEDIDKSQEVQIARQLEDWKKNFEQELQLIQNRYDQTQKELLQEGKTHKIKIEDIVKKASKEIRQESQLDDKLLDKSYRKLLKTRNDLLIELHGEEHKLKDLNQKIKLLRSELTQLR
;
A
#
# COMPACT_ATOMS: atom_id res chain seq x y z
N MET A 1 5.52 25.10 -33.76
CA MET A 1 5.01 26.04 -32.71
C MET A 1 3.68 25.45 -32.31
N PRO A 2 3.47 25.14 -31.03
CA PRO A 2 2.30 24.36 -30.61
C PRO A 2 1.02 24.99 -31.16
N GLN A 3 0.15 24.13 -31.69
CA GLN A 3 -1.11 24.57 -32.27
C GLN A 3 -2.06 25.00 -31.15
N GLN A 4 -2.79 26.08 -31.37
CA GLN A 4 -3.77 26.59 -30.43
C GLN A 4 -5.17 26.49 -31.01
N PHE A 5 -6.10 25.97 -30.20
CA PHE A 5 -7.53 25.87 -30.48
C PHE A 5 -8.31 26.47 -29.32
N TYR A 6 -9.56 26.84 -29.54
CA TYR A 6 -10.38 27.58 -28.56
C TYR A 6 -11.65 26.81 -28.22
N ILE A 7 -11.98 26.74 -26.94
CA ILE A 7 -13.22 26.08 -26.48
C ILE A 7 -14.45 26.93 -26.84
N ALA A 8 -15.54 26.27 -27.25
CA ALA A 8 -16.85 26.87 -27.43
C ALA A 8 -17.26 27.77 -26.25
N GLY A 9 -17.74 28.99 -26.53
CA GLY A 9 -18.28 29.90 -25.52
C GLY A 9 -17.21 30.57 -24.64
N SER A 10 -16.39 29.81 -23.91
CA SER A 10 -15.37 30.36 -22.99
C SER A 10 -14.19 31.01 -23.71
N LYS A 11 -13.95 30.60 -24.97
CA LYS A 11 -12.79 31.00 -25.78
C LYS A 11 -11.45 30.75 -25.09
N GLU A 12 -11.40 29.81 -24.14
CA GLU A 12 -10.15 29.39 -23.52
C GLU A 12 -9.26 28.66 -24.55
N ALA A 13 -7.98 29.05 -24.60
CA ALA A 13 -7.01 28.44 -25.50
C ALA A 13 -6.51 27.09 -24.97
N ILE A 14 -6.58 26.07 -25.83
CA ILE A 14 -6.01 24.73 -25.68
C ILE A 14 -4.77 24.64 -26.57
N SER A 15 -3.63 24.37 -25.95
CA SER A 15 -2.35 24.15 -26.64
C SER A 15 -2.11 22.67 -26.84
N VAL A 16 -1.80 22.26 -28.07
CA VAL A 16 -1.47 20.88 -28.45
C VAL A 16 -0.16 20.82 -29.25
N PRO A 17 0.56 19.68 -29.25
CA PRO A 17 1.79 19.54 -30.01
C PRO A 17 1.55 19.56 -31.52
N ASP A 18 2.60 19.84 -32.29
CA ASP A 18 2.53 19.94 -33.76
C ASP A 18 2.10 18.63 -34.44
N LYS A 19 2.34 17.48 -33.80
CA LYS A 19 2.02 16.15 -34.33
C LYS A 19 1.05 15.39 -33.41
N PRO A 20 0.03 14.72 -33.96
CA PRO A 20 -0.84 13.86 -33.18
C PRO A 20 -0.09 12.61 -32.70
N PHE A 21 -0.48 12.05 -31.55
CA PHE A 21 0.06 10.78 -31.08
C PHE A 21 -0.63 9.58 -31.74
N ALA A 22 -1.82 9.79 -32.31
CA ALA A 22 -2.54 8.82 -33.13
C ALA A 22 -3.33 9.56 -34.22
N SER A 23 -3.39 9.03 -35.42
CA SER A 23 -4.15 9.62 -36.53
C SER A 23 -4.94 8.54 -37.26
N GLY A 24 -6.18 8.86 -37.62
CA GLY A 24 -7.06 8.02 -38.40
C GLY A 24 -7.55 8.72 -39.68
N GLY A 25 -8.53 8.10 -40.34
CA GLY A 25 -9.11 8.63 -41.58
C GLY A 25 -9.91 9.92 -41.40
N GLU A 26 -10.38 10.21 -40.17
CA GLU A 26 -11.18 11.41 -39.89
C GLU A 26 -10.37 12.58 -39.33
N GLY A 27 -9.28 12.30 -38.62
CA GLY A 27 -8.51 13.32 -37.90
C GLY A 27 -7.40 12.75 -37.04
N GLY A 28 -6.74 13.62 -36.30
CA GLY A 28 -5.67 13.30 -35.36
C GLY A 28 -6.12 13.46 -33.90
N LEU A 29 -5.60 12.60 -33.02
CA LEU A 29 -5.71 12.71 -31.57
C LEU A 29 -4.43 13.35 -31.02
N TYR A 30 -4.62 14.41 -30.23
CA TYR A 30 -3.56 15.22 -29.65
C TYR A 30 -3.64 15.19 -28.13
N ALA A 31 -2.48 15.09 -27.49
CA ALA A 31 -2.36 15.33 -26.06
C ALA A 31 -2.42 16.83 -25.80
N ILE A 32 -3.03 17.24 -24.69
CA ILE A 32 -3.15 18.65 -24.33
C ILE A 32 -1.93 19.04 -23.49
N GLU A 33 -1.22 20.10 -23.88
CA GLU A 33 -0.08 20.64 -23.14
C GLU A 33 -0.53 21.68 -22.12
N HIS A 34 -1.48 22.53 -22.51
CA HIS A 34 -2.06 23.57 -21.65
C HIS A 34 -3.54 23.80 -21.98
N PRO A 35 -4.36 24.18 -20.98
CA PRO A 35 -4.04 24.33 -19.56
C PRO A 35 -3.94 22.99 -18.81
N VAL A 36 -3.23 22.99 -17.67
CA VAL A 36 -2.92 21.80 -16.86
C VAL A 36 -4.15 20.99 -16.44
N ARG A 37 -5.32 21.64 -16.29
CA ARG A 37 -6.56 20.96 -15.90
C ARG A 37 -7.07 19.96 -16.94
N TYR A 38 -6.65 20.08 -18.20
CA TYR A 38 -7.02 19.16 -19.28
C TYR A 38 -5.92 18.12 -19.60
N LEU A 39 -4.94 17.91 -18.72
CA LEU A 39 -3.88 16.90 -18.97
C LEU A 39 -4.41 15.46 -19.08
N ASP A 40 -5.55 15.16 -18.45
CA ASP A 40 -6.25 13.88 -18.55
C ASP A 40 -7.30 13.86 -19.68
N TYR A 41 -7.22 14.80 -20.61
CA TYR A 41 -8.06 14.88 -21.81
C TYR A 41 -7.21 14.72 -23.09
N VAL A 42 -7.90 14.48 -24.20
CA VAL A 42 -7.33 14.47 -25.55
C VAL A 42 -8.20 15.34 -26.46
N ALA A 43 -7.57 16.00 -27.42
CA ALA A 43 -8.25 16.74 -28.47
C ALA A 43 -8.31 15.89 -29.75
N LYS A 44 -9.52 15.61 -30.27
CA LYS A 44 -9.70 15.06 -31.62
C LYS A 44 -9.87 16.24 -32.57
N ILE A 45 -8.91 16.42 -33.48
CA ILE A 45 -8.92 17.48 -34.49
C ILE A 45 -9.12 16.86 -35.85
N TYR A 46 -10.21 17.21 -36.53
CA TYR A 46 -10.56 16.65 -37.83
C TYR A 46 -9.65 17.17 -38.93
N HIS A 47 -9.47 16.36 -39.99
CA HIS A 47 -8.83 16.81 -41.23
C HIS A 47 -9.64 17.93 -41.88
N PRO A 48 -9.02 18.92 -42.55
CA PRO A 48 -9.75 20.07 -43.12
C PRO A 48 -10.95 19.69 -44.00
N HIS A 49 -10.83 18.66 -44.85
CA HIS A 49 -11.90 18.19 -45.73
C HIS A 49 -13.04 17.44 -45.00
N LYS A 50 -12.87 17.11 -43.72
CA LYS A 50 -13.88 16.46 -42.86
C LYS A 50 -14.56 17.42 -41.89
N ARG A 51 -14.09 18.67 -41.78
CA ARG A 51 -14.66 19.71 -40.89
C ARG A 51 -15.97 20.27 -41.44
N ASN A 52 -16.07 20.39 -42.76
CA ASN A 52 -17.17 21.09 -43.43
C ASN A 52 -18.33 20.16 -43.85
N SER A 53 -18.46 18.96 -43.27
CA SER A 53 -19.71 18.20 -43.41
C SER A 53 -20.75 18.90 -42.55
N GLU A 54 -21.74 19.55 -43.17
CA GLU A 54 -22.72 20.47 -42.54
C GLU A 54 -23.40 19.95 -41.26
N SER A 55 -23.37 18.64 -40.97
CA SER A 55 -24.01 18.03 -39.79
C SER A 55 -23.09 17.67 -38.61
N ARG A 56 -21.76 17.82 -38.71
CA ARG A 56 -20.83 17.25 -37.70
C ARG A 56 -20.73 18.06 -36.41
N GLU A 57 -20.60 19.38 -36.52
CA GLU A 57 -20.64 20.28 -35.37
C GLU A 57 -22.00 20.18 -34.66
N GLU A 58 -23.09 20.16 -35.43
CA GLU A 58 -24.45 19.99 -34.93
C GLU A 58 -24.62 18.68 -34.16
N LYS A 59 -24.13 17.56 -34.71
CA LYS A 59 -24.14 16.26 -34.04
C LYS A 59 -23.40 16.29 -32.71
N LEU A 60 -22.18 16.82 -32.69
CA LEU A 60 -21.38 16.87 -31.46
C LEU A 60 -21.97 17.82 -30.43
N SER A 61 -22.54 18.95 -30.87
CA SER A 61 -23.29 19.87 -30.01
C SER A 61 -24.52 19.18 -29.42
N TYR A 62 -25.26 18.43 -30.23
CA TYR A 62 -26.39 17.63 -29.77
C TYR A 62 -25.94 16.59 -28.72
N MET A 63 -24.90 15.81 -29.01
CA MET A 63 -24.38 14.78 -28.10
C MET A 63 -23.88 15.38 -26.79
N LEU A 64 -23.24 16.56 -26.84
CA LEU A 64 -22.78 17.29 -25.66
C LEU A 64 -23.93 17.67 -24.72
N ASN A 65 -25.07 18.07 -25.29
CA ASN A 65 -26.26 18.48 -24.55
C ASN A 65 -27.16 17.31 -24.11
N ASN A 66 -27.01 16.12 -24.72
CA ASN A 66 -27.86 14.95 -24.47
C ASN A 66 -27.03 13.75 -23.98
N ARG A 67 -26.14 13.94 -23.00
CA ARG A 67 -25.25 12.87 -22.52
C ARG A 67 -26.05 11.66 -21.99
N PRO A 68 -25.60 10.42 -22.24
CA PRO A 68 -26.22 9.24 -21.64
C PRO A 68 -26.11 9.30 -20.11
N ASN A 69 -27.16 8.84 -19.42
CA ASN A 69 -27.21 8.83 -17.96
C ASN A 69 -26.36 7.67 -17.41
N VAL A 70 -25.06 7.90 -17.27
CA VAL A 70 -24.10 6.93 -16.74
C VAL A 70 -23.98 7.17 -15.23
N GLU A 71 -24.34 6.19 -14.40
CA GLU A 71 -24.12 6.26 -12.96
C GLU A 71 -22.60 6.33 -12.68
N GLN A 72 -22.12 7.52 -12.29
CA GLN A 72 -20.70 7.79 -12.06
C GLN A 72 -20.29 7.49 -10.62
N GLU A 73 -20.19 6.22 -10.26
CA GLU A 73 -19.48 5.84 -9.03
C GLU A 73 -17.98 5.63 -9.33
N GLY A 74 -17.21 6.73 -9.43
CA GLY A 74 -15.73 6.68 -9.39
C GLY A 74 -14.98 7.43 -10.50
N GLN A 75 -13.66 7.19 -10.57
CA GLN A 75 -12.73 7.87 -11.50
C GLN A 75 -12.69 7.29 -12.93
N HIS A 76 -13.30 6.12 -13.18
CA HIS A 76 -13.18 5.40 -14.45
C HIS A 76 -14.39 5.64 -15.36
N GLN A 77 -14.14 5.94 -16.65
CA GLN A 77 -15.20 6.22 -17.63
C GLN A 77 -15.32 5.07 -18.64
N PRO A 78 -16.41 4.29 -18.60
CA PRO A 78 -16.61 3.17 -19.53
C PRO A 78 -17.05 3.62 -20.92
N ILE A 79 -17.57 4.84 -21.07
CA ILE A 79 -17.98 5.44 -22.35
C ILE A 79 -17.28 6.79 -22.47
N ILE A 80 -16.41 6.97 -23.47
CA ILE A 80 -15.69 8.22 -23.68
C ILE A 80 -16.53 9.16 -24.51
N TRP A 81 -17.08 10.18 -23.85
CA TRP A 81 -18.02 11.12 -24.45
C TRP A 81 -17.37 12.45 -24.84
N VAL A 82 -18.03 13.18 -25.74
CA VAL A 82 -17.68 14.56 -26.07
C VAL A 82 -17.85 15.46 -24.85
N ASP A 83 -16.82 16.26 -24.54
CA ASP A 83 -16.85 17.17 -23.40
C ASP A 83 -16.93 18.65 -23.77
N GLN A 84 -16.18 19.08 -24.79
CA GLN A 84 -16.16 20.47 -25.27
C GLN A 84 -15.92 20.51 -26.77
N LEU A 85 -16.50 21.46 -27.49
CA LEU A 85 -16.18 21.70 -28.90
C LEU A 85 -14.97 22.65 -29.04
N LEU A 86 -14.19 22.47 -30.10
CA LEU A 86 -12.97 23.22 -30.39
C LEU A 86 -13.08 23.97 -31.71
N TYR A 87 -12.57 25.19 -31.71
CA TYR A 87 -12.55 26.12 -32.84
C TYR A 87 -11.13 26.63 -33.11
N ASP A 88 -10.88 27.08 -34.33
CA ASP A 88 -9.65 27.83 -34.66
C ASP A 88 -9.76 29.31 -34.25
N ALA A 89 -8.71 30.08 -34.52
CA ALA A 89 -8.66 31.51 -34.21
C ALA A 89 -9.65 32.35 -35.05
N GLN A 90 -10.19 31.80 -36.14
CA GLN A 90 -11.19 32.43 -37.00
C GLN A 90 -12.61 32.00 -36.63
N ASP A 91 -12.77 31.26 -35.54
CA ASP A 91 -14.04 30.71 -35.05
C ASP A 91 -14.66 29.64 -35.96
N ASN A 92 -13.85 28.93 -36.74
CA ASN A 92 -14.31 27.76 -37.48
C ASN A 92 -14.18 26.50 -36.61
N PHE A 93 -15.18 25.63 -36.67
CA PHE A 93 -15.15 24.34 -36.00
C PHE A 93 -13.99 23.47 -36.50
N VAL A 94 -13.23 22.87 -35.57
CA VAL A 94 -12.09 21.99 -35.89
C VAL A 94 -12.17 20.61 -35.25
N GLY A 95 -12.93 20.43 -34.17
CA GLY A 95 -12.92 19.19 -33.41
C GLY A 95 -13.50 19.33 -32.01
N TYR A 96 -13.08 18.45 -31.09
CA TYR A 96 -13.62 18.42 -29.73
C TYR A 96 -12.63 17.84 -28.71
N LEU A 97 -12.88 18.11 -27.44
CA LEU A 97 -12.22 17.51 -26.28
C LEU A 97 -12.99 16.31 -25.76
N MET A 98 -12.27 15.29 -25.33
CA MET A 98 -12.83 14.15 -24.61
C MET A 98 -11.85 13.63 -23.56
N PRO A 99 -12.33 12.96 -22.51
CA PRO A 99 -11.48 12.33 -21.51
C PRO A 99 -10.52 11.31 -22.13
N LYS A 100 -9.31 11.23 -21.60
CA LYS A 100 -8.27 10.33 -22.09
C LYS A 100 -8.51 8.90 -21.59
N ALA A 101 -8.93 8.02 -22.49
CA ALA A 101 -8.97 6.60 -22.20
C ALA A 101 -7.56 6.00 -22.08
N LYS A 102 -7.44 5.00 -21.20
CA LYS A 102 -6.20 4.26 -20.92
C LYS A 102 -6.41 2.80 -21.30
N GLY A 103 -5.40 2.17 -21.88
CA GLY A 103 -5.41 0.75 -22.20
C GLY A 103 -4.88 0.43 -23.58
N GLU A 104 -5.10 -0.83 -23.96
CA GLU A 104 -4.84 -1.38 -25.28
C GLU A 104 -6.16 -1.59 -26.02
N LYS A 105 -6.16 -1.67 -27.35
CA LYS A 105 -7.35 -2.10 -28.10
C LYS A 105 -7.75 -3.51 -27.70
N LEU A 106 -9.04 -3.78 -27.57
CA LEU A 106 -9.59 -5.08 -27.17
C LEU A 106 -9.17 -6.21 -28.14
N GLU A 107 -8.88 -5.85 -29.39
CA GLU A 107 -8.36 -6.75 -30.43
C GLU A 107 -7.18 -7.62 -29.95
N VAL A 108 -6.34 -7.11 -29.05
CA VAL A 108 -5.21 -7.89 -28.48
C VAL A 108 -5.65 -9.14 -27.71
N LEU A 109 -6.90 -9.18 -27.22
CA LEU A 109 -7.50 -10.31 -26.54
C LEU A 109 -8.30 -11.22 -27.49
N CYS A 110 -8.76 -10.71 -28.63
CA CYS A 110 -9.53 -11.48 -29.62
C CYS A 110 -8.65 -12.40 -30.48
N ALA A 111 -7.32 -12.24 -30.43
CA ALA A 111 -6.36 -13.11 -31.09
C ALA A 111 -6.07 -14.38 -30.26
N PRO A 112 -5.71 -15.52 -30.90
CA PRO A 112 -5.37 -16.77 -30.20
C PRO A 112 -4.18 -16.66 -29.23
N SER A 113 -3.33 -15.65 -29.39
CA SER A 113 -2.17 -15.41 -28.53
C SER A 113 -1.99 -13.93 -28.25
N LEU A 114 -1.58 -13.61 -27.03
CA LEU A 114 -1.31 -12.23 -26.63
C LEU A 114 -0.03 -11.70 -27.30
N PRO A 115 -0.02 -10.43 -27.76
CA PRO A 115 1.20 -9.80 -28.25
C PRO A 115 2.32 -9.79 -27.20
N LYS A 116 3.56 -10.15 -27.61
CA LYS A 116 4.73 -10.20 -26.73
C LYS A 116 5.07 -8.87 -26.04
N ARG A 117 4.61 -7.75 -26.58
CA ARG A 117 4.79 -6.39 -25.99
C ARG A 117 3.99 -6.19 -24.70
N LEU A 118 2.97 -7.01 -24.45
CA LEU A 118 2.14 -6.90 -23.26
C LEU A 118 2.87 -7.50 -22.05
N GLY A 119 2.96 -6.73 -20.97
CA GLY A 119 3.66 -7.12 -19.75
C GLY A 119 3.00 -8.27 -18.97
N ARG A 120 3.66 -8.73 -17.89
CA ARG A 120 3.20 -9.85 -17.05
C ARG A 120 1.77 -9.74 -16.54
N ALA A 121 1.29 -8.52 -16.28
CA ALA A 121 -0.08 -8.27 -15.80
C ALA A 121 -1.18 -8.78 -16.76
N TRP A 122 -0.87 -8.92 -18.06
CA TRP A 122 -1.80 -9.38 -19.08
C TRP A 122 -1.87 -10.90 -19.20
N GLN A 123 -0.85 -11.64 -18.75
CA GLN A 123 -0.75 -13.09 -18.94
C GLN A 123 -1.90 -13.87 -18.29
N ARG A 124 -2.51 -13.30 -17.24
CA ARG A 124 -3.72 -13.86 -16.60
C ARG A 124 -4.93 -13.93 -17.53
N LEU A 125 -4.94 -13.14 -18.61
CA LEU A 125 -5.97 -13.11 -19.66
C LEU A 125 -5.60 -13.99 -20.86
N ALA A 126 -4.42 -14.62 -20.91
CA ALA A 126 -4.02 -15.44 -22.05
C ALA A 126 -4.82 -16.75 -22.10
N PHE A 127 -5.16 -17.23 -23.30
CA PHE A 127 -5.76 -18.56 -23.44
C PHE A 127 -4.84 -19.63 -22.82
N GLY A 128 -5.45 -20.59 -22.11
CA GLY A 128 -4.73 -21.61 -21.33
C GLY A 128 -4.31 -21.19 -19.92
N HIS A 129 -4.37 -19.89 -19.57
CA HIS A 129 -4.21 -19.47 -18.17
C HIS A 129 -5.45 -19.84 -17.35
N GLU A 130 -5.24 -20.28 -16.11
CA GLU A 130 -6.28 -20.89 -15.26
C GLU A 130 -7.48 -19.97 -14.97
N ASP A 131 -7.25 -18.66 -14.86
CA ASP A 131 -8.25 -17.61 -14.61
C ASP A 131 -8.77 -16.94 -15.90
N ALA A 132 -8.24 -17.27 -17.07
CA ALA A 132 -8.44 -16.48 -18.28
C ALA A 132 -9.92 -16.36 -18.65
N TRP A 133 -10.65 -17.47 -18.60
CA TRP A 133 -12.07 -17.52 -18.96
C TRP A 133 -12.90 -16.63 -18.05
N ARG A 134 -12.75 -16.79 -16.74
CA ARG A 134 -13.43 -15.98 -15.73
C ARG A 134 -13.16 -14.50 -15.95
N LEU A 135 -11.89 -14.13 -16.13
CA LEU A 135 -11.52 -12.73 -16.34
C LEU A 135 -12.03 -12.17 -17.68
N ARG A 136 -12.07 -12.98 -18.74
CA ARG A 136 -12.64 -12.61 -20.05
C ARG A 136 -14.16 -12.46 -19.98
N MET A 137 -14.87 -13.31 -19.25
CA MET A 137 -16.29 -13.13 -18.95
C MET A 137 -16.57 -11.83 -18.18
N LYS A 138 -15.71 -11.45 -17.21
CA LYS A 138 -15.81 -10.13 -16.55
C LYS A 138 -15.65 -8.98 -17.54
N ILE A 139 -14.80 -9.13 -18.55
CA ILE A 139 -14.65 -8.14 -19.62
C ILE A 139 -15.91 -8.10 -20.48
N CYS A 140 -16.47 -9.25 -20.87
CA CYS A 140 -17.75 -9.30 -21.60
C CYS A 140 -18.87 -8.61 -20.80
N TYR A 141 -18.98 -8.87 -19.50
CA TYR A 141 -19.91 -8.18 -18.61
C TYR A 141 -19.71 -6.66 -18.62
N ASN A 142 -18.47 -6.18 -18.47
CA ASN A 142 -18.19 -4.74 -18.46
C ASN A 142 -18.57 -4.06 -19.79
N ILE A 143 -18.37 -4.74 -20.92
CA ILE A 143 -18.78 -4.25 -22.24
C ILE A 143 -20.32 -4.23 -22.35
N ALA A 144 -20.97 -5.34 -21.96
CA ALA A 144 -22.42 -5.48 -21.98
C ALA A 144 -23.10 -4.38 -21.13
N ALA A 145 -22.58 -4.11 -19.93
CA ALA A 145 -23.06 -3.05 -19.06
C ALA A 145 -22.92 -1.66 -19.70
N ALA A 146 -21.79 -1.37 -20.35
CA ALA A 146 -21.59 -0.08 -21.01
C ALA A 146 -22.52 0.11 -22.22
N VAL A 147 -22.71 -0.93 -23.05
CA VAL A 147 -23.63 -0.85 -24.19
C VAL A 147 -25.09 -0.77 -23.74
N SER A 148 -25.48 -1.54 -22.72
CA SER A 148 -26.82 -1.46 -22.13
C SER A 148 -27.13 -0.05 -21.60
N GLN A 149 -26.19 0.60 -20.91
CA GLN A 149 -26.34 1.99 -20.46
C GLN A 149 -26.49 2.98 -21.60
N LEU A 150 -25.74 2.81 -22.70
CA LEU A 150 -25.86 3.66 -23.87
C LEU A 150 -27.24 3.49 -24.54
N HIS A 151 -27.66 2.24 -24.71
CA HIS A 151 -28.94 1.87 -25.30
C HIS A 151 -30.14 2.27 -24.44
N ALA A 152 -30.01 2.40 -23.12
CA ALA A 152 -31.13 2.69 -22.21
C ALA A 152 -31.94 3.95 -22.57
N SER A 153 -31.33 4.89 -23.29
CA SER A 153 -31.99 6.13 -23.73
C SER A 153 -32.78 6.02 -25.04
N ASP A 154 -32.67 4.91 -25.77
CA ASP A 154 -33.16 4.73 -27.16
C ASP A 154 -32.59 5.72 -28.19
N ARG A 155 -31.66 6.60 -27.79
CA ARG A 155 -31.13 7.69 -28.64
C ARG A 155 -29.88 7.32 -29.42
N TYR A 156 -29.13 6.32 -28.96
CA TYR A 156 -27.78 6.06 -29.44
C TYR A 156 -27.61 4.60 -29.86
N VAL A 157 -27.10 4.41 -31.08
CA VAL A 157 -26.73 3.11 -31.65
C VAL A 157 -25.30 3.22 -32.17
N LEU A 158 -24.41 2.31 -31.78
CA LEU A 158 -22.98 2.39 -32.09
C LEU A 158 -22.69 2.15 -33.58
N VAL A 159 -23.41 1.22 -34.21
CA VAL A 159 -23.38 0.82 -35.63
C VAL A 159 -22.06 0.18 -36.09
N ASP A 160 -20.90 0.71 -35.69
CA ASP A 160 -19.57 0.15 -35.96
C ASP A 160 -18.92 -0.40 -34.67
N LEU A 161 -19.66 -1.18 -33.90
CA LEU A 161 -19.14 -1.80 -32.68
C LEU A 161 -18.17 -2.94 -33.04
N LYS A 162 -16.89 -2.74 -32.72
CA LYS A 162 -15.81 -3.71 -32.97
C LYS A 162 -14.72 -3.64 -31.91
N PRO A 163 -13.83 -4.63 -31.79
CA PRO A 163 -12.77 -4.63 -30.76
C PRO A 163 -11.78 -3.46 -30.86
N ASP A 164 -11.58 -2.84 -32.03
CA ASP A 164 -10.78 -1.63 -32.16
C ASP A 164 -11.37 -0.40 -31.45
N ASN A 165 -12.69 -0.37 -31.28
CA ASN A 165 -13.45 0.72 -30.66
C ASN A 165 -13.68 0.50 -29.16
N VAL A 166 -13.03 -0.52 -28.57
CA VAL A 166 -13.03 -0.79 -27.15
C VAL A 166 -11.59 -0.82 -26.65
N LEU A 167 -11.25 0.06 -25.71
CA LEU A 167 -9.98 -0.02 -24.99
C LEU A 167 -10.16 -0.87 -23.73
N ILE A 168 -9.14 -1.65 -23.38
CA ILE A 168 -9.09 -2.53 -22.23
C ILE A 168 -7.81 -2.29 -21.45
N GLN A 169 -7.89 -2.32 -20.13
CA GLN A 169 -6.73 -2.31 -19.23
C GLN A 169 -6.46 -3.72 -18.70
N SER A 170 -5.22 -3.97 -18.26
CA SER A 170 -4.83 -5.28 -17.70
C SER A 170 -5.62 -5.67 -16.45
N ASN A 171 -6.30 -4.73 -15.79
CA ASN A 171 -7.17 -4.95 -14.64
C ASN A 171 -8.60 -5.40 -15.03
N GLY A 172 -9.02 -5.26 -16.29
CA GLY A 172 -10.35 -5.60 -16.78
C GLY A 172 -11.26 -4.39 -17.09
N LEU A 173 -10.81 -3.16 -16.78
CA LEU A 173 -11.59 -1.95 -17.06
C LEU A 173 -11.61 -1.64 -18.56
N ILE A 174 -12.81 -1.37 -19.09
CA ILE A 174 -13.03 -1.06 -20.50
C ILE A 174 -13.36 0.41 -20.71
N ALA A 175 -13.13 0.93 -21.92
CA ALA A 175 -13.63 2.22 -22.38
C ALA A 175 -14.07 2.11 -23.84
N LEU A 176 -15.35 2.38 -24.12
CA LEU A 176 -15.85 2.56 -25.48
C LEU A 176 -15.33 3.89 -26.03
N VAL A 177 -14.74 3.85 -27.22
CA VAL A 177 -14.15 5.02 -27.89
C VAL A 177 -14.76 5.21 -29.28
N ASP A 178 -14.46 6.34 -29.91
CA ASP A 178 -14.99 6.72 -31.23
C ASP A 178 -16.50 6.98 -31.21
N MET A 179 -16.99 7.65 -30.16
CA MET A 179 -18.42 7.95 -30.00
C MET A 179 -18.96 8.97 -31.02
N ASP A 180 -18.11 9.65 -31.80
CA ASP A 180 -18.54 10.60 -32.82
C ASP A 180 -19.02 9.92 -34.12
N SER A 181 -18.78 8.62 -34.29
CA SER A 181 -19.25 7.85 -35.45
C SER A 181 -20.61 7.17 -35.27
N ILE A 182 -21.21 7.24 -34.07
CA ILE A 182 -22.45 6.53 -33.70
C ILE A 182 -23.69 7.13 -34.39
N GLU A 183 -24.78 6.39 -34.49
CA GLU A 183 -26.06 6.92 -34.92
C GLU A 183 -26.81 7.58 -33.75
N VAL A 184 -27.45 8.72 -34.05
CA VAL A 184 -28.34 9.44 -33.14
C VAL A 184 -29.77 9.37 -33.67
N VAL A 185 -30.66 8.84 -32.84
CA VAL A 185 -32.09 8.65 -33.14
C VAL A 185 -32.92 9.50 -32.18
N GLU A 186 -33.94 10.18 -32.70
CA GLU A 186 -34.94 10.90 -31.90
C GLU A 186 -36.33 10.53 -32.41
N ASN A 187 -37.23 10.14 -31.50
CA ASN A 187 -38.61 9.75 -31.84
C ASN A 187 -38.70 8.69 -32.96
N GLY A 188 -37.75 7.74 -32.99
CA GLY A 188 -37.68 6.68 -33.99
C GLY A 188 -37.17 7.10 -35.37
N GLN A 189 -36.63 8.32 -35.51
CA GLN A 189 -36.02 8.81 -36.74
C GLN A 189 -34.54 9.14 -36.55
N THR A 190 -33.72 8.83 -37.55
CA THR A 190 -32.29 9.20 -37.54
C THR A 190 -32.15 10.71 -37.67
N VAL A 191 -31.55 11.33 -36.65
CA VAL A 191 -31.18 12.75 -36.67
C VAL A 191 -29.76 12.91 -37.22
N PHE A 192 -28.84 12.07 -36.76
CA PHE A 192 -27.47 12.05 -37.26
C PHE A 192 -27.04 10.62 -37.56
N PRO A 193 -26.87 10.25 -38.84
CA PRO A 193 -26.56 8.89 -39.21
C PRO A 193 -25.11 8.50 -38.86
N ALA A 194 -24.89 7.21 -38.64
CA ALA A 194 -23.55 6.63 -38.69
C ALA A 194 -23.03 6.63 -40.14
N THR A 195 -21.71 6.65 -40.32
CA THR A 195 -21.09 6.78 -41.66
C THR A 195 -20.15 5.64 -42.03
N VAL A 196 -19.81 4.79 -41.07
CA VAL A 196 -18.84 3.71 -41.23
C VAL A 196 -19.43 2.45 -40.63
N VAL A 197 -19.16 1.32 -41.27
CA VAL A 197 -19.41 -0.02 -40.75
C VAL A 197 -18.22 -0.90 -41.07
N THR A 198 -18.00 -1.93 -40.26
CA THR A 198 -16.98 -2.94 -40.50
C THR A 198 -17.68 -4.25 -40.85
N PRO A 199 -17.62 -4.73 -42.11
CA PRO A 199 -18.43 -5.85 -42.61
C PRO A 199 -18.42 -7.10 -41.72
N GLU A 200 -17.30 -7.43 -41.08
CA GLU A 200 -17.17 -8.61 -40.23
C GLU A 200 -17.90 -8.52 -38.87
N TYR A 201 -18.31 -7.33 -38.43
CA TYR A 201 -19.19 -7.15 -37.26
C TYR A 201 -20.59 -6.72 -37.63
N THR A 202 -20.86 -6.58 -38.93
CA THR A 202 -22.12 -6.01 -39.43
C THR A 202 -23.14 -7.14 -39.68
N PRO A 203 -24.40 -7.00 -39.22
CA PRO A 203 -25.42 -8.04 -39.32
C PRO A 203 -25.92 -8.25 -40.77
N PRO A 204 -26.66 -9.35 -41.06
CA PRO A 204 -27.08 -9.73 -42.42
C PRO A 204 -27.91 -8.68 -43.15
N GLU A 205 -28.79 -7.95 -42.45
CA GLU A 205 -29.68 -6.94 -43.05
C GLU A 205 -28.94 -5.79 -43.73
N TYR A 206 -27.67 -5.55 -43.37
CA TYR A 206 -26.80 -4.66 -44.13
C TYR A 206 -26.71 -5.11 -45.59
N TYR A 207 -26.44 -6.39 -45.82
CA TYR A 207 -26.28 -6.96 -47.15
C TYR A 207 -27.61 -7.01 -47.93
N ASP A 208 -28.74 -7.04 -47.22
CA ASP A 208 -30.09 -6.98 -47.80
C ASP A 208 -30.58 -5.57 -48.12
N GLY A 209 -29.82 -4.53 -47.75
CA GLY A 209 -30.05 -3.15 -48.17
C GLY A 209 -30.31 -2.15 -47.03
N LEU A 210 -30.32 -2.58 -45.76
CA LEU A 210 -30.41 -1.64 -44.65
C LEU A 210 -29.04 -0.94 -44.47
N ARG A 211 -28.89 0.29 -44.96
CA ARG A 211 -27.63 1.05 -44.88
C ARG A 211 -27.74 2.23 -43.91
N PRO A 212 -26.69 2.52 -43.10
CA PRO A 212 -26.63 3.73 -42.31
C PRO A 212 -26.82 4.98 -43.17
N GLY A 213 -27.67 5.90 -42.73
CA GLY A 213 -28.00 7.13 -43.47
C GLY A 213 -29.18 7.01 -44.42
N GLU A 214 -29.65 5.81 -44.74
CA GLU A 214 -30.87 5.61 -45.55
C GLU A 214 -32.10 5.39 -44.67
N GLN A 215 -31.94 4.63 -43.59
CA GLN A 215 -33.00 4.30 -42.63
C GLN A 215 -32.42 4.23 -41.21
N PRO A 216 -33.26 4.36 -40.16
CA PRO A 216 -32.83 4.18 -38.79
C PRO A 216 -32.29 2.78 -38.53
N ILE A 217 -31.07 2.72 -37.98
CA ILE A 217 -30.43 1.47 -37.61
C ILE A 217 -30.93 1.04 -36.22
N PRO A 218 -31.52 -0.15 -36.08
CA PRO A 218 -32.00 -0.64 -34.79
C PRO A 218 -30.85 -1.06 -33.87
N LYS A 219 -31.09 -1.07 -32.57
CA LYS A 219 -30.13 -1.56 -31.56
C LYS A 219 -29.71 -3.02 -31.78
N SER A 220 -30.56 -3.82 -32.41
CA SER A 220 -30.27 -5.21 -32.77
C SER A 220 -29.04 -5.35 -33.68
N TRP A 221 -28.60 -4.26 -34.31
CA TRP A 221 -27.33 -4.17 -35.04
C TRP A 221 -26.11 -4.27 -34.12
N ASP A 222 -26.13 -3.53 -33.01
CA ASP A 222 -25.08 -3.59 -31.98
C ASP A 222 -25.13 -4.92 -31.23
N GLU A 223 -26.31 -5.50 -31.04
CA GLU A 223 -26.49 -6.80 -30.38
C GLU A 223 -25.84 -7.94 -31.17
N PHE A 224 -25.94 -7.91 -32.51
CA PHE A 224 -25.18 -8.82 -33.37
C PHE A 224 -23.66 -8.62 -33.19
N SER A 225 -23.22 -7.36 -33.23
CA SER A 225 -21.80 -6.99 -33.06
C SER A 225 -21.25 -7.48 -31.72
N LEU A 226 -22.02 -7.32 -30.63
CA LEU A 226 -21.68 -7.81 -29.30
C LEU A 226 -21.50 -9.32 -29.26
N ALA A 227 -22.43 -10.08 -29.86
CA ALA A 227 -22.32 -11.54 -29.93
C ALA A 227 -21.02 -11.94 -30.65
N VAL A 228 -20.65 -11.26 -31.74
CA VAL A 228 -19.39 -11.52 -32.46
C VAL A 228 -18.18 -11.23 -31.56
N ILE A 229 -18.16 -10.08 -30.88
CA ILE A 229 -17.07 -9.67 -29.98
C ILE A 229 -16.91 -10.66 -28.83
N PHE A 230 -18.00 -11.05 -28.17
CA PHE A 230 -17.97 -11.99 -27.05
C PHE A 230 -17.50 -13.36 -27.47
N TYR A 231 -17.91 -13.84 -28.64
CA TYR A 231 -17.44 -15.09 -29.19
C TYR A 231 -15.91 -15.04 -29.41
N ARG A 232 -15.40 -13.97 -30.04
CA ARG A 232 -13.96 -13.78 -30.25
C ARG A 232 -13.18 -13.65 -28.94
N LEU A 233 -13.75 -12.96 -27.94
CA LEU A 233 -13.12 -12.84 -26.62
C LEU A 233 -13.04 -14.17 -25.89
N LEU A 234 -14.03 -15.04 -26.02
CA LEU A 234 -14.07 -16.31 -25.30
C LEU A 234 -13.33 -17.43 -26.02
N LEU A 235 -13.23 -17.39 -27.36
CA LEU A 235 -12.73 -18.49 -28.17
C LEU A 235 -11.54 -18.13 -29.08
N GLY A 236 -11.21 -16.84 -29.19
CA GLY A 236 -10.04 -16.37 -29.95
C GLY A 236 -10.17 -16.48 -31.48
N ILE A 237 -11.40 -16.68 -31.98
CA ILE A 237 -11.71 -16.85 -33.40
C ILE A 237 -13.09 -16.26 -33.72
N HIS A 238 -13.33 -15.85 -34.97
CA HIS A 238 -14.61 -15.31 -35.41
C HIS A 238 -15.69 -16.40 -35.57
N PRO A 239 -16.96 -16.20 -35.16
CA PRO A 239 -18.01 -17.24 -35.18
C PRO A 239 -18.39 -17.76 -36.57
N PHE A 240 -18.01 -17.05 -37.63
CA PHE A 240 -18.23 -17.42 -39.04
C PHE A 240 -16.93 -17.86 -39.76
N ALA A 241 -15.81 -18.02 -39.03
CA ALA A 241 -14.53 -18.43 -39.60
C ALA A 241 -14.42 -19.95 -39.77
N ALA A 242 -15.09 -20.50 -40.78
CA ALA A 242 -14.91 -21.88 -41.22
C ALA A 242 -14.91 -21.98 -42.75
N SER A 243 -14.40 -23.09 -43.29
CA SER A 243 -14.49 -23.37 -44.71
C SER A 243 -15.78 -24.12 -45.00
N ALA A 244 -16.61 -23.58 -45.89
CA ALA A 244 -17.89 -24.18 -46.26
C ALA A 244 -17.73 -25.25 -47.36
N LEU A 245 -18.76 -26.07 -47.54
CA LEU A 245 -18.96 -26.99 -48.66
C LEU A 245 -19.86 -26.35 -49.72
N PRO A 246 -19.91 -26.88 -50.95
CA PRO A 246 -20.90 -26.47 -51.94
C PRO A 246 -22.33 -26.52 -51.40
N PRO A 247 -23.19 -25.53 -51.70
CA PRO A 247 -22.99 -24.45 -52.68
C PRO A 247 -22.25 -23.21 -52.14
N TYR A 248 -21.76 -23.22 -50.89
CA TYR A 248 -21.20 -22.05 -50.20
C TYR A 248 -19.66 -21.97 -50.22
N ASP A 249 -18.99 -22.89 -50.89
CA ASP A 249 -17.53 -23.01 -50.96
C ASP A 249 -16.82 -21.78 -51.56
N HIS A 250 -17.53 -21.00 -52.37
CA HIS A 250 -17.06 -19.74 -52.95
C HIS A 250 -17.13 -18.54 -51.99
N MET A 251 -17.76 -18.67 -50.83
CA MET A 251 -17.89 -17.57 -49.85
C MET A 251 -16.62 -17.47 -49.01
N VAL A 252 -15.71 -16.59 -49.43
CA VAL A 252 -14.40 -16.43 -48.78
C VAL A 252 -14.47 -15.42 -47.63
N SER A 253 -15.19 -14.30 -47.80
CA SER A 253 -15.23 -13.24 -46.80
C SER A 253 -16.11 -13.60 -45.60
N LEU A 254 -15.84 -13.01 -44.44
CA LEU A 254 -16.70 -13.16 -43.27
C LEU A 254 -18.08 -12.51 -43.52
N GLY A 255 -18.13 -11.42 -44.27
CA GLY A 255 -19.37 -10.74 -44.62
C GLY A 255 -20.33 -11.63 -45.42
N ASP A 256 -19.83 -12.33 -46.44
CA ASP A 256 -20.64 -13.27 -47.22
C ASP A 256 -21.21 -14.40 -46.34
N LYS A 257 -20.39 -14.90 -45.40
CA LYS A 257 -20.81 -15.95 -44.47
C LYS A 257 -21.83 -15.47 -43.46
N ILE A 258 -21.71 -14.23 -42.98
CA ILE A 258 -22.71 -13.59 -42.12
C ILE A 258 -24.03 -13.42 -42.87
N HIS A 259 -23.98 -12.91 -44.11
CA HIS A 259 -25.16 -12.73 -44.95
C HIS A 259 -25.93 -14.04 -45.15
N GLN A 260 -25.23 -15.16 -45.24
CA GLN A 260 -25.81 -16.47 -45.51
C GLN A 260 -26.05 -17.31 -44.24
N GLY A 261 -25.86 -16.73 -43.06
CA GLY A 261 -26.13 -17.40 -41.78
C GLY A 261 -25.21 -18.59 -41.50
N LEU A 262 -23.98 -18.58 -42.04
CA LEU A 262 -23.01 -19.67 -41.91
C LEU A 262 -22.27 -19.63 -40.56
N TYR A 263 -23.03 -19.60 -39.48
CA TYR A 263 -22.54 -19.71 -38.11
C TYR A 263 -22.10 -21.15 -37.84
N VAL A 264 -20.85 -21.33 -37.38
CA VAL A 264 -20.19 -22.66 -37.34
C VAL A 264 -20.86 -23.71 -36.47
N HIS A 265 -21.70 -23.30 -35.50
CA HIS A 265 -22.40 -24.22 -34.60
C HIS A 265 -23.83 -24.54 -35.05
N HIS A 266 -24.25 -24.02 -36.21
CA HIS A 266 -25.53 -24.30 -36.84
C HIS A 266 -25.31 -24.96 -38.20
N ARG A 267 -26.00 -26.08 -38.46
CA ARG A 267 -25.85 -26.89 -39.69
C ARG A 267 -24.38 -27.23 -39.98
N GLN A 268 -23.71 -27.88 -39.02
CA GLN A 268 -22.28 -28.20 -39.11
C GLN A 268 -21.92 -29.04 -40.36
N GLU A 269 -22.89 -29.79 -40.90
CA GLU A 269 -22.78 -30.55 -42.14
C GLU A 269 -22.46 -29.70 -43.39
N LEU A 270 -22.60 -28.38 -43.31
CA LEU A 270 -22.26 -27.46 -44.39
C LEU A 270 -20.81 -27.03 -44.43
N PHE A 271 -19.98 -27.46 -43.48
CA PHE A 271 -18.59 -27.06 -43.38
C PHE A 271 -17.65 -28.21 -43.73
N SER A 272 -16.65 -27.91 -44.56
CA SER A 272 -15.56 -28.83 -44.89
C SER A 272 -14.49 -28.84 -43.80
N VAL A 273 -14.23 -27.67 -43.19
CA VAL A 273 -13.25 -27.51 -42.12
C VAL A 273 -13.79 -26.51 -41.09
N ILE A 274 -13.93 -26.98 -39.84
CA ILE A 274 -14.18 -26.15 -38.67
C ILE A 274 -12.86 -26.04 -37.88
N PRO A 275 -12.26 -24.84 -37.76
CA PRO A 275 -11.02 -24.66 -37.02
C PRO A 275 -11.07 -25.14 -35.55
N PRO A 276 -9.98 -25.71 -35.00
CA PRO A 276 -9.97 -26.26 -33.64
C PRO A 276 -10.43 -25.34 -32.51
N PRO A 277 -10.19 -24.02 -32.52
CA PRO A 277 -10.65 -23.14 -31.43
C PRO A 277 -12.18 -23.17 -31.21
N HIS A 278 -12.98 -23.46 -32.24
CA HIS A 278 -14.42 -23.56 -32.11
C HIS A 278 -14.88 -24.69 -31.17
N ARG A 279 -14.05 -25.73 -30.95
CA ARG A 279 -14.38 -26.84 -30.05
C ARG A 279 -14.57 -26.40 -28.59
N GLN A 280 -13.92 -25.31 -28.19
CA GLN A 280 -14.08 -24.74 -26.84
C GLN A 280 -15.49 -24.19 -26.60
N PHE A 281 -16.30 -24.03 -27.65
CA PHE A 281 -17.69 -23.61 -27.48
C PHE A 281 -18.50 -24.61 -26.66
N GLU A 282 -18.25 -25.92 -26.81
CA GLU A 282 -18.94 -26.97 -26.05
C GLU A 282 -18.61 -26.92 -24.54
N GLU A 283 -17.48 -26.30 -24.17
CA GLU A 283 -17.07 -26.10 -22.78
C GLU A 283 -17.77 -24.91 -22.11
N LEU A 284 -18.36 -23.98 -22.89
CA LEU A 284 -19.14 -22.84 -22.37
C LEU A 284 -20.37 -23.30 -21.56
N GLU A 285 -20.86 -22.41 -20.71
CA GLU A 285 -22.16 -22.58 -20.03
C GLU A 285 -23.29 -22.73 -21.05
N GLU A 286 -24.23 -23.66 -20.83
CA GLU A 286 -25.34 -23.91 -21.77
C GLU A 286 -26.17 -22.64 -21.98
N GLU A 287 -26.34 -21.84 -20.93
CA GLU A 287 -26.97 -20.53 -21.02
C GLU A 287 -26.22 -19.62 -22.00
N ILE A 288 -24.89 -19.56 -21.90
CA ILE A 288 -24.05 -18.76 -22.80
C ILE A 288 -24.07 -19.31 -24.24
N GLN A 289 -24.04 -20.64 -24.41
CA GLN A 289 -24.19 -21.26 -25.72
C GLN A 289 -25.55 -20.91 -26.34
N ALA A 290 -26.62 -20.95 -25.55
CA ALA A 290 -27.96 -20.57 -25.97
C ALA A 290 -28.05 -19.10 -26.39
N LEU A 291 -27.36 -18.19 -25.69
CA LEU A 291 -27.30 -16.77 -26.09
C LEU A 291 -26.65 -16.59 -27.47
N PHE A 292 -25.54 -17.28 -27.75
CA PHE A 292 -24.91 -17.25 -29.07
C PHE A 292 -25.81 -17.86 -30.15
N ASN A 293 -26.40 -19.02 -29.88
CA ASN A 293 -27.29 -19.68 -30.81
C ASN A 293 -28.53 -18.84 -31.12
N ARG A 294 -29.14 -18.21 -30.11
CA ARG A 294 -30.27 -17.30 -30.30
C ARG A 294 -29.87 -16.08 -31.12
N SER A 295 -28.72 -15.45 -30.82
CA SER A 295 -28.21 -14.29 -31.58
C SER A 295 -27.92 -14.60 -33.06
N PHE A 296 -27.33 -15.77 -33.36
CA PHE A 296 -26.85 -16.08 -34.71
C PHE A 296 -27.78 -16.99 -35.54
N VAL A 297 -28.77 -17.65 -34.92
CA VAL A 297 -29.72 -18.53 -35.63
C VAL A 297 -31.09 -17.89 -35.70
N ALA A 298 -31.74 -17.64 -34.56
CA ALA A 298 -33.02 -16.94 -34.52
C ALA A 298 -32.86 -15.48 -34.96
N GLY A 299 -31.85 -14.80 -34.38
CA GLY A 299 -31.46 -13.42 -34.68
C GLY A 299 -31.00 -13.16 -36.12
N HIS A 300 -30.67 -14.21 -36.87
CA HIS A 300 -30.37 -14.11 -38.29
C HIS A 300 -31.64 -14.03 -39.15
N GLN A 301 -32.73 -14.68 -38.72
CA GLN A 301 -34.03 -14.62 -39.40
C GLN A 301 -34.85 -13.40 -38.97
N GLN A 302 -34.80 -13.04 -37.68
CA GLN A 302 -35.54 -11.93 -37.09
C GLN A 302 -34.60 -11.15 -36.18
N ALA A 303 -34.32 -9.89 -36.50
CA ALA A 303 -33.31 -9.11 -35.79
C ALA A 303 -33.67 -8.89 -34.31
N GLU A 304 -34.96 -8.87 -33.98
CA GLU A 304 -35.52 -8.69 -32.62
C GLU A 304 -35.28 -9.89 -31.69
N GLU A 305 -34.92 -11.06 -32.26
CA GLU A 305 -34.57 -12.25 -31.47
C GLU A 305 -33.12 -12.24 -30.99
N ARG A 306 -32.32 -11.24 -31.36
CA ARG A 306 -30.95 -11.11 -30.88
C ARG A 306 -30.92 -10.81 -29.38
N ILE A 307 -29.84 -11.25 -28.74
CA ILE A 307 -29.68 -11.07 -27.30
C ILE A 307 -29.24 -9.64 -27.00
N SER A 308 -30.02 -8.96 -26.16
CA SER A 308 -29.72 -7.59 -25.75
C SER A 308 -28.46 -7.50 -24.89
N ALA A 309 -27.85 -6.32 -24.85
CA ALA A 309 -26.70 -6.06 -23.99
C ALA A 309 -27.02 -6.28 -22.50
N GLU A 310 -28.26 -5.96 -22.08
CA GLU A 310 -28.72 -6.22 -20.72
C GLU A 310 -28.81 -7.71 -20.41
N GLU A 311 -29.38 -8.51 -21.32
CA GLU A 311 -29.52 -9.95 -21.15
C GLU A 311 -28.13 -10.61 -21.05
N TRP A 312 -27.21 -10.28 -21.97
CA TRP A 312 -25.79 -10.69 -21.88
C TRP A 312 -25.16 -10.35 -20.53
N GLY A 313 -25.32 -9.11 -20.07
CA GLY A 313 -24.77 -8.63 -18.80
C GLY A 313 -25.33 -9.42 -17.62
N SER A 314 -26.63 -9.65 -17.60
CA SER A 314 -27.31 -10.41 -16.54
C SER A 314 -26.81 -11.86 -16.47
N THR A 315 -26.67 -12.53 -17.61
CA THR A 315 -26.17 -13.92 -17.68
C THR A 315 -24.72 -14.01 -17.25
N PHE A 316 -23.85 -13.10 -17.72
CA PHE A 316 -22.45 -13.11 -17.28
C PHE A 316 -22.33 -12.84 -15.78
N MET A 317 -23.04 -11.84 -15.24
CA MET A 317 -23.03 -11.52 -13.81
C MET A 317 -23.45 -12.72 -12.95
N ASN A 318 -24.43 -13.48 -13.43
CA ASN A 318 -24.95 -14.65 -12.74
C ASN A 318 -24.13 -15.92 -12.98
N SER A 319 -23.12 -15.91 -13.85
CA SER A 319 -22.28 -17.10 -14.10
C SER A 319 -21.63 -17.57 -12.80
N PRO A 320 -21.74 -18.87 -12.45
CA PRO A 320 -21.08 -19.43 -11.27
C PRO A 320 -19.57 -19.16 -11.25
N LEU A 321 -18.92 -19.12 -12.41
CA LEU A 321 -17.49 -18.80 -12.52
C LEU A 321 -17.18 -17.38 -12.05
N LEU A 322 -18.08 -16.40 -12.21
CA LEU A 322 -17.86 -15.04 -11.73
C LEU A 322 -18.15 -14.88 -10.23
N LEU A 323 -19.17 -15.60 -9.74
CA LEU A 323 -19.66 -15.51 -8.37
C LEU A 323 -18.79 -16.26 -7.36
N ILE A 324 -18.14 -17.35 -7.78
CA ILE A 324 -17.25 -18.14 -6.91
C ILE A 324 -15.87 -17.48 -6.86
N ASP A 325 -15.54 -16.85 -5.74
CA ASP A 325 -14.21 -16.28 -5.48
C ASP A 325 -13.66 -16.83 -4.16
N ARG A 326 -13.24 -18.11 -4.16
CA ARG A 326 -12.64 -18.70 -2.95
C ARG A 326 -11.24 -18.11 -2.73
N PRO A 327 -10.86 -17.75 -1.49
CA PRO A 327 -9.53 -17.20 -1.24
C PRO A 327 -8.46 -18.28 -1.36
N LEU A 328 -7.40 -18.02 -2.13
CA LEU A 328 -6.29 -18.95 -2.29
C LEU A 328 -5.53 -19.14 -0.97
N PRO A 329 -5.21 -20.39 -0.55
CA PRO A 329 -4.44 -20.68 0.65
C PRO A 329 -3.18 -19.83 0.81
N SER A 330 -2.37 -19.63 -0.23
CA SER A 330 -1.15 -18.82 -0.16
C SER A 330 -1.39 -17.37 0.24
N LYS A 331 -2.46 -16.76 -0.28
CA LYS A 331 -2.86 -15.38 0.03
C LYS A 331 -3.32 -15.25 1.48
N VAL A 332 -4.16 -16.18 1.94
CA VAL A 332 -4.65 -16.21 3.33
C VAL A 332 -3.49 -16.41 4.31
N LEU A 333 -2.50 -17.21 3.93
CA LEU A 333 -1.38 -17.59 4.80
C LEU A 333 -0.21 -16.58 4.79
N ALA A 334 -0.19 -15.63 3.84
CA ALA A 334 0.79 -14.53 3.72
C ALA A 334 2.26 -15.00 3.72
N VAL A 335 2.61 -15.93 2.83
CA VAL A 335 3.91 -16.62 2.84
C VAL A 335 5.03 -15.84 2.10
N GLU A 336 4.68 -14.84 1.30
CA GLU A 336 5.58 -14.22 0.30
C GLU A 336 6.84 -13.54 0.88
N HIS A 337 6.82 -13.08 2.13
CA HIS A 337 7.90 -12.26 2.69
C HIS A 337 9.12 -13.02 3.24
N LYS A 338 9.07 -14.36 3.36
CA LYS A 338 10.15 -15.13 4.04
C LYS A 338 11.23 -15.71 3.09
N GLN A 339 11.00 -15.69 1.79
CA GLN A 339 11.88 -16.35 0.79
C GLN A 339 13.15 -15.55 0.44
N GLN A 340 13.25 -14.27 0.79
CA GLN A 340 14.38 -13.41 0.36
C GLN A 340 15.34 -13.01 1.50
N GLN A 341 15.25 -13.66 2.67
CA GLN A 341 16.08 -13.28 3.82
C GLN A 341 17.53 -13.77 3.70
N ASN A 342 18.47 -12.89 4.03
CA ASN A 342 19.88 -13.25 4.25
C ASN A 342 20.02 -13.79 5.69
N TRP A 343 19.94 -15.10 5.85
CA TRP A 343 19.96 -15.76 7.15
C TRP A 343 21.29 -15.56 7.92
N TYR A 344 22.38 -15.25 7.20
CA TYR A 344 23.66 -14.90 7.82
C TYR A 344 23.59 -13.59 8.60
N GLU A 345 23.05 -12.53 7.99
CA GLU A 345 22.91 -11.23 8.66
C GLU A 345 21.99 -11.34 9.87
N LEU A 346 20.91 -12.13 9.75
CA LEU A 346 20.02 -12.42 10.86
C LEU A 346 20.74 -13.16 11.99
N ALA A 347 21.57 -14.16 11.67
CA ALA A 347 22.35 -14.89 12.66
C ALA A 347 23.36 -14.01 13.40
N VAL A 348 24.06 -13.13 12.68
CA VAL A 348 24.98 -12.14 13.27
C VAL A 348 24.23 -11.20 14.20
N SER A 349 23.11 -10.62 13.74
CA SER A 349 22.33 -9.67 14.54
C SER A 349 21.82 -10.28 15.84
N ARG A 350 21.28 -11.52 15.79
CA ARG A 350 20.82 -12.25 16.99
C ARG A 350 21.94 -12.57 17.94
N ALA A 351 23.07 -13.08 17.45
CA ALA A 351 24.21 -13.40 18.29
C ALA A 351 24.78 -12.15 18.99
N VAL A 352 24.86 -11.03 18.28
CA VAL A 352 25.26 -9.72 18.84
C VAL A 352 24.28 -9.25 19.92
N ALA A 353 22.98 -9.41 19.72
CA ALA A 353 21.95 -9.04 20.69
C ALA A 353 22.00 -9.92 21.96
N GLU A 354 22.07 -11.25 21.81
CA GLU A 354 22.16 -12.20 22.93
C GLU A 354 23.40 -11.97 23.79
N LEU A 355 24.53 -11.62 23.17
CA LEU A 355 25.77 -11.29 23.86
C LEU A 355 25.78 -9.86 24.46
N LYS A 356 24.69 -9.10 24.31
CA LYS A 356 24.56 -7.69 24.73
C LYS A 356 25.63 -6.78 24.13
N LEU A 357 25.95 -7.02 22.85
CA LEU A 357 26.93 -6.25 22.06
C LEU A 357 26.27 -5.34 21.02
N ALA A 358 24.93 -5.31 20.97
CA ALA A 358 24.17 -4.43 20.10
C ALA A 358 24.50 -2.96 20.37
N ALA A 359 24.41 -2.12 19.33
CA ALA A 359 24.59 -0.68 19.51
C ALA A 359 23.47 -0.13 20.41
N PRO A 360 23.76 0.81 21.32
CA PRO A 360 22.75 1.40 22.19
C PRO A 360 21.68 2.13 21.36
N GLU A 361 20.41 1.95 21.70
CA GLU A 361 19.32 2.67 21.05
C GLU A 361 19.31 4.15 21.46
N LEU A 362 19.03 5.04 20.50
CA LEU A 362 18.97 6.49 20.72
C LEU A 362 17.97 6.89 21.82
N LYS A 363 16.85 6.16 21.95
CA LYS A 363 15.84 6.40 22.98
C LYS A 363 16.33 6.03 24.39
N ASP A 364 17.09 4.95 24.52
CA ASP A 364 17.64 4.49 25.80
C ASP A 364 18.75 5.42 26.29
N LEU A 365 19.57 5.94 25.36
CA LEU A 365 20.61 6.93 25.65
C LEU A 365 20.02 8.26 26.13
N GLN A 366 18.94 8.73 25.51
CA GLN A 366 18.21 9.92 25.93
C GLN A 366 17.63 9.74 27.34
N LYS A 367 16.99 8.59 27.59
CA LYS A 367 16.45 8.26 28.91
C LYS A 367 17.51 8.16 30.00
N GLN A 368 18.69 7.59 29.72
CA GLN A 368 19.81 7.53 30.68
C GLN A 368 20.42 8.90 31.01
N LEU A 369 20.36 9.85 30.08
CA LEU A 369 20.81 11.23 30.30
C LEU A 369 19.75 12.08 31.02
N GLU A 370 18.47 11.85 30.75
CA GLU A 370 17.34 12.43 31.50
C GLU A 370 17.25 11.89 32.93
N ASP A 371 17.47 10.58 33.12
CA ASP A 371 17.58 9.90 34.43
C ASP A 371 18.97 10.11 35.10
N GLY A 372 19.81 10.98 34.52
CA GLY A 372 21.14 11.38 35.02
C GLY A 372 21.14 12.15 36.37
N GLY A 373 20.10 11.97 37.19
CA GLY A 373 20.16 12.12 38.63
C GLY A 373 20.86 10.91 39.26
N MET A 374 21.94 11.15 40.01
CA MET A 374 22.83 10.14 40.61
C MET A 374 22.11 8.93 41.25
N SER A 375 22.52 7.70 40.93
CA SER A 375 21.99 6.46 41.52
C SER A 375 22.07 6.46 43.06
N PRO A 376 20.96 6.14 43.78
CA PRO A 376 20.90 6.17 45.25
C PRO A 376 21.92 5.30 45.97
N LYS A 377 22.33 4.17 45.36
CA LYS A 377 23.31 3.24 45.95
C LYS A 377 24.73 3.82 45.99
N LEU A 378 25.13 4.57 44.95
CA LEU A 378 26.47 5.15 44.88
C LEU A 378 26.60 6.40 45.77
N PHE A 379 25.52 7.17 45.92
CA PHE A 379 25.45 8.29 46.84
C PHE A 379 25.56 7.82 48.30
N ARG A 380 24.86 6.76 48.66
CA ARG A 380 24.89 6.16 50.00
C ARG A 380 26.28 5.61 50.37
N ASP A 381 26.98 4.92 49.47
CA ASP A 381 28.29 4.33 49.78
C ASP A 381 29.42 5.38 49.93
N LYS A 382 29.39 6.46 49.14
CA LYS A 382 30.38 7.55 49.27
C LYS A 382 30.11 8.44 50.48
N THR A 383 28.85 8.76 50.78
CA THR A 383 28.50 9.54 51.99
C THR A 383 28.81 8.76 53.28
N MET A 384 28.54 7.46 53.32
CA MET A 384 28.79 6.62 54.51
C MET A 384 30.30 6.46 54.83
N LYS A 385 31.18 6.49 53.81
CA LYS A 385 32.64 6.51 54.02
C LYS A 385 33.15 7.84 54.54
N LEU A 386 32.59 8.96 54.09
CA LEU A 386 32.97 10.30 54.60
C LEU A 386 32.50 10.54 56.04
N TYR A 387 31.29 10.09 56.38
CA TYR A 387 30.78 10.16 57.76
C TYR A 387 31.61 9.32 58.75
N LYS A 388 32.12 8.15 58.33
CA LYS A 388 33.00 7.32 59.16
C LYS A 388 34.38 7.95 59.43
N THR A 389 34.91 8.73 58.49
CA THR A 389 36.21 9.40 58.66
C THR A 389 36.07 10.67 59.50
N ALA A 390 35.02 11.47 59.28
CA ALA A 390 34.74 12.66 60.09
C ALA A 390 34.44 12.30 61.55
N GLY A 391 33.66 11.24 61.80
CA GLY A 391 33.40 10.74 63.15
C GLY A 391 34.66 10.27 63.89
N ARG A 392 35.67 9.76 63.17
CA ARG A 392 36.95 9.30 63.75
C ARG A 392 37.85 10.47 64.16
N ILE A 393 37.83 11.58 63.42
CA ILE A 393 38.58 12.80 63.73
C ILE A 393 37.96 13.52 64.94
N ALA A 394 36.63 13.64 64.99
CA ALA A 394 35.92 14.23 66.12
C ALA A 394 36.19 13.47 67.44
N LEU A 395 36.22 12.12 67.38
CA LEU A 395 36.50 11.29 68.55
C LEU A 395 37.94 11.46 69.07
N ASN A 396 38.91 11.66 68.18
CA ASN A 396 40.31 11.89 68.57
C ASN A 396 40.52 13.30 69.15
N LEU A 397 39.79 14.31 68.64
CA LEU A 397 39.81 15.66 69.20
C LEU A 397 39.25 15.67 70.64
N LEU A 398 38.13 14.96 70.88
CA LEU A 398 37.55 14.81 72.21
C LEU A 398 38.49 14.13 73.20
N LYS A 399 39.22 13.11 72.75
CA LYS A 399 40.25 12.44 73.57
C LYS A 399 41.41 13.37 73.91
N PHE A 400 41.85 14.20 72.97
CA PHE A 400 42.91 15.18 73.22
C PHE A 400 42.48 16.26 74.23
N VAL A 401 41.27 16.80 74.10
CA VAL A 401 40.71 17.76 75.07
C VAL A 401 40.57 17.12 76.46
N GLY A 402 40.15 15.85 76.53
CA GLY A 402 40.10 15.10 77.79
C GLY A 402 41.48 14.92 78.44
N ILE A 403 42.52 14.63 77.67
CA ILE A 403 43.89 14.49 78.19
C ILE A 403 44.42 15.84 78.70
N VAL A 404 44.21 16.93 77.94
CA VAL A 404 44.62 18.27 78.37
C VAL A 404 43.89 18.69 79.65
N PHE A 405 42.60 18.36 79.78
CA PHE A 405 41.85 18.63 81.00
C PHE A 405 42.40 17.87 82.22
N VAL A 406 42.75 16.60 82.06
CA VAL A 406 43.38 15.82 83.14
C VAL A 406 44.73 16.44 83.56
N VAL A 407 45.53 16.91 82.61
CA VAL A 407 46.80 17.59 82.91
C VAL A 407 46.56 18.91 83.65
N ILE A 408 45.56 19.70 83.25
CA ILE A 408 45.21 20.96 83.92
C ILE A 408 44.71 20.68 85.34
N VAL A 409 43.87 19.66 85.55
CA VAL A 409 43.38 19.28 86.89
C VAL A 409 44.54 18.83 87.77
N VAL A 410 45.48 18.03 87.26
CA VAL A 410 46.68 17.61 87.99
C VAL A 410 47.58 18.82 88.32
N PHE A 411 47.70 19.78 87.40
CA PHE A 411 48.51 20.98 87.60
C PHE A 411 47.88 21.94 88.62
N VAL A 412 46.55 22.13 88.59
CA VAL A 412 45.80 22.89 89.60
C VAL A 412 45.87 22.20 90.97
N PHE A 413 45.83 20.87 91.00
CA PHE A 413 46.02 20.10 92.23
C PHE A 413 47.42 20.26 92.81
N LEU A 414 48.46 20.25 91.95
CA LEU A 414 49.84 20.50 92.37
C LEU A 414 50.06 21.93 92.88
N ILE A 415 49.45 22.94 92.24
CA ILE A 415 49.53 24.34 92.70
C ILE A 415 48.83 24.50 94.05
N GLY A 416 47.64 23.90 94.22
CA GLY A 416 46.90 24.00 95.48
C GLY A 416 47.55 23.25 96.65
N VAL A 417 48.39 22.25 96.39
CA VAL A 417 49.18 21.56 97.45
C VAL A 417 50.40 22.39 97.88
N VAL A 418 50.84 23.35 97.08
CA VAL A 418 52.02 24.20 97.35
C VAL A 418 51.65 25.60 97.86
N SER A 419 50.37 25.99 97.79
CA SER A 419 49.86 27.30 98.18
C SER A 419 48.91 27.19 99.36
N ASP A 420 49.28 27.73 100.51
CA ASP A 420 48.53 27.60 101.78
C ASP A 420 47.12 28.24 101.76
N ASP A 421 46.84 29.17 100.83
CA ASP A 421 45.55 29.88 100.71
C ASP A 421 44.73 29.49 99.45
N PHE A 422 44.95 28.30 98.87
CA PHE A 422 44.27 27.93 97.60
C PHE A 422 42.87 27.33 97.82
N ASP A 423 41.82 28.03 97.39
CA ASP A 423 40.44 27.54 97.43
C ASP A 423 40.15 26.56 96.28
N PHE A 424 40.22 25.27 96.62
CA PHE A 424 39.90 24.19 95.70
C PHE A 424 38.45 24.21 95.22
N ALA A 425 37.50 24.69 96.02
CA ALA A 425 36.09 24.67 95.64
C ALA A 425 35.84 25.60 94.44
N THR A 426 36.36 26.83 94.49
CA THR A 426 36.23 27.78 93.37
C THR A 426 37.01 27.32 92.15
N ALA A 427 38.20 26.74 92.33
CA ALA A 427 39.02 26.24 91.24
C ALA A 427 38.34 25.07 90.50
N PHE A 428 37.73 24.13 91.23
CA PHE A 428 36.97 23.04 90.64
C PHE A 428 35.67 23.51 89.99
N GLU A 429 35.00 24.53 90.54
CA GLU A 429 33.80 25.11 89.96
C GLU A 429 34.10 25.76 88.60
N VAL A 430 35.15 26.57 88.51
CA VAL A 430 35.64 27.18 87.26
C VAL A 430 36.10 26.11 86.25
N LEU A 431 36.81 25.07 86.71
CA LEU A 431 37.23 23.96 85.85
C LEU A 431 36.04 23.16 85.33
N SER A 432 34.98 22.99 86.14
CA SER A 432 33.75 22.32 85.72
C SER A 432 32.99 23.11 84.66
N GLU A 433 32.91 24.44 84.80
CA GLU A 433 32.32 25.30 83.76
C GLU A 433 33.11 25.25 82.46
N LEU A 434 34.44 25.30 82.51
CA LEU A 434 35.32 25.17 81.34
C LEU A 434 35.21 23.79 80.68
N PHE A 435 35.09 22.72 81.47
CA PHE A 435 34.96 21.35 80.98
C PHE A 435 33.68 21.14 80.19
N PHE A 436 32.58 21.75 80.61
CA PHE A 436 31.30 21.68 79.88
C PHE A 436 31.16 22.77 78.81
N PHE A 437 31.90 23.88 78.91
CA PHE A 437 31.90 24.96 77.91
C PHE A 437 32.49 24.50 76.57
N ILE A 438 33.58 23.75 76.56
CA ILE A 438 34.24 23.33 75.32
C ILE A 438 33.36 22.34 74.51
N PRO A 439 32.80 21.26 75.09
CA PRO A 439 31.87 20.38 74.39
C PRO A 439 30.59 21.10 73.95
N ARG A 440 30.06 22.03 74.76
CA ARG A 440 28.84 22.79 74.43
C ARG A 440 29.08 23.80 73.32
N THR A 441 30.23 24.46 73.31
CA THR A 441 30.64 25.39 72.26
C THR A 441 30.95 24.64 70.97
N ILE A 442 31.61 23.49 71.03
CA ILE A 442 31.81 22.59 69.88
C ILE A 442 30.47 22.08 69.35
N PHE A 443 29.53 21.69 70.22
CA PHE A 443 28.20 21.26 69.82
C PHE A 443 27.41 22.38 69.14
N ASN A 444 27.46 23.61 69.68
CA ASN A 444 26.82 24.78 69.08
C ASN A 444 27.49 25.22 67.76
N LEU A 445 28.81 25.06 67.64
CA LEU A 445 29.58 25.32 66.42
C LEU A 445 29.33 24.25 65.33
N ILE A 446 29.02 23.01 65.72
CA ILE A 446 28.65 21.92 64.80
C ILE A 446 27.15 21.95 64.44
N THR A 447 26.30 22.62 65.21
CA THR A 447 24.85 22.71 64.92
C THR A 447 24.43 24.03 64.29
N SER A 448 25.29 25.05 64.30
CA SER A 448 25.07 26.34 63.62
C SER A 448 25.29 26.26 62.10
N PRO A 449 24.32 26.68 61.26
CA PRO A 449 24.42 26.61 59.79
C PRO A 449 25.60 27.41 59.19
N THR A 450 26.01 28.50 59.83
CA THR A 450 27.10 29.38 59.35
C THR A 450 28.48 28.88 59.74
N SER A 451 28.58 28.07 60.80
CA SER A 451 29.85 27.55 61.31
C SER A 451 30.37 26.34 60.50
N TRP A 452 29.47 25.63 59.81
CA TRP A 452 29.84 24.61 58.81
C TRP A 452 30.67 25.18 57.66
N ILE A 453 30.48 26.46 57.31
CA ILE A 453 31.20 27.10 56.22
C ILE A 453 32.67 27.35 56.60
N PHE A 454 32.94 27.74 57.86
CA PHE A 454 34.30 28.03 58.32
C PHE A 454 35.12 26.77 58.66
N MET A 455 34.50 25.68 59.12
CA MET A 455 35.22 24.41 59.38
C MET A 455 35.66 23.68 58.10
N VAL A 456 34.96 23.89 56.98
CA VAL A 456 35.24 23.18 55.72
C VAL A 456 36.38 23.83 54.92
N ILE A 457 36.68 25.12 55.19
CA ILE A 457 37.70 25.88 54.46
C ILE A 457 39.14 25.33 54.68
N PRO A 458 39.60 25.01 55.91
CA PRO A 458 40.95 24.44 56.11
C PRO A 458 41.06 22.98 55.63
N LEU A 459 39.97 22.20 55.67
CA LEU A 459 39.93 20.80 55.24
C LEU A 459 39.95 20.64 53.70
N LEU A 460 39.48 21.66 52.96
CA LEU A 460 39.55 21.72 51.51
C LEU A 460 40.95 22.05 50.96
N ILE A 461 41.86 22.61 51.79
CA ILE A 461 43.21 22.98 51.38
C ILE A 461 44.17 21.78 51.42
N SER A 462 43.92 20.75 52.24
CA SER A 462 44.83 19.60 52.40
C SER A 462 44.46 18.33 51.63
N SER A 463 43.28 18.25 50.99
CA SER A 463 42.81 17.04 50.31
C SER A 463 42.45 17.25 48.84
N GLY A 464 43.46 17.15 47.96
CA GLY A 464 43.36 16.62 46.59
C GLY A 464 42.46 17.34 45.57
N GLN A 465 43.07 17.76 44.46
CA GLN A 465 42.58 18.56 43.32
C GLN A 465 41.26 18.19 42.61
N SER A 466 40.46 17.24 43.12
CA SER A 466 39.20 16.79 42.50
C SER A 466 37.95 17.43 43.13
N ILE A 467 37.99 17.83 44.41
CA ILE A 467 36.85 18.51 45.07
C ILE A 467 36.81 20.01 44.74
N LEU A 468 37.98 20.60 44.43
CA LEU A 468 38.12 22.00 43.99
C LEU A 468 37.23 22.34 42.78
N ARG A 469 36.94 21.38 41.89
CA ARG A 469 36.12 21.62 40.68
C ARG A 469 34.62 21.60 40.93
N PHE A 470 34.15 20.89 41.95
CA PHE A 470 32.72 20.80 42.27
C PHE A 470 32.28 21.89 43.24
N VAL A 471 33.08 22.13 44.29
CA VAL A 471 32.84 23.24 45.22
C VAL A 471 33.19 24.57 44.56
N GLY A 472 34.23 24.63 43.73
CA GLY A 472 34.54 25.78 42.90
C GLY A 472 33.37 26.19 41.99
N LYS A 473 32.53 25.25 41.54
CA LYS A 473 31.33 25.56 40.72
C LYS A 473 30.16 26.12 41.53
N LYS A 474 29.96 25.69 42.78
CA LYS A 474 28.91 26.22 43.66
C LYS A 474 29.31 27.50 44.39
N VAL A 475 30.59 27.63 44.74
CA VAL A 475 31.19 28.85 45.31
C VAL A 475 31.34 29.92 44.23
N SER A 476 31.67 29.56 42.98
CA SER A 476 31.57 30.52 41.86
C SER A 476 30.13 30.90 41.56
N GLN A 477 29.14 30.02 41.68
CA GLN A 477 27.72 30.41 41.56
C GLN A 477 27.24 31.32 42.70
N LEU A 478 27.71 31.12 43.94
CA LEU A 478 27.42 32.01 45.08
C LEU A 478 28.21 33.32 45.02
N LEU A 479 29.44 33.31 44.49
CA LEU A 479 30.22 34.51 44.18
C LEU A 479 29.65 35.25 42.97
N GLU A 480 29.13 34.55 41.95
CA GLU A 480 28.39 35.15 40.82
C GLU A 480 27.09 35.77 41.32
N PHE A 481 26.36 35.11 42.23
CA PHE A 481 25.15 35.66 42.85
C PHE A 481 25.46 36.86 43.78
N ALA A 482 26.58 36.82 44.50
CA ALA A 482 27.06 37.94 45.33
C ALA A 482 27.64 39.10 44.48
N GLN A 483 28.23 38.81 43.32
CA GLN A 483 28.72 39.80 42.35
C GLN A 483 27.57 40.39 41.51
N GLU A 484 26.50 39.64 41.23
CA GLU A 484 25.28 40.14 40.60
C GLU A 484 24.51 41.13 41.48
N GLN A 485 24.64 40.99 42.81
CA GLN A 485 24.01 41.89 43.80
C GLN A 485 24.86 43.15 44.11
N MET A 486 26.13 43.20 43.69
CA MET A 486 26.92 44.43 43.73
C MET A 486 26.69 45.19 42.42
N ALA A 487 26.16 46.41 42.50
CA ALA A 487 25.79 47.23 41.34
C ALA A 487 27.00 47.52 40.42
N LEU A 488 27.27 46.61 39.49
CA LEU A 488 28.22 46.78 38.40
C LEU A 488 27.67 47.83 37.44
N THR A 489 28.50 48.81 37.08
CA THR A 489 28.18 49.73 35.98
C THR A 489 27.97 48.95 34.68
N LYS A 490 27.15 49.45 33.74
CA LYS A 490 26.89 48.79 32.44
C LYS A 490 28.19 48.36 31.73
N ALA A 491 29.25 49.16 31.84
CA ALA A 491 30.56 48.87 31.27
C ALA A 491 31.27 47.66 31.94
N GLN A 492 31.16 47.50 33.25
CA GLN A 492 31.77 46.37 33.97
C GLN A 492 30.99 45.06 33.75
N ARG A 493 29.64 45.12 33.72
CA ARG A 493 28.80 43.96 33.36
C ARG A 493 29.09 43.48 31.93
N ARG A 494 29.28 44.42 31.00
CA ARG A 494 29.66 44.11 29.62
C ARG A 494 31.02 43.40 29.54
N ARG A 495 32.06 43.90 30.22
CA ARG A 495 33.39 43.25 30.25
C ARG A 495 33.33 41.83 30.83
N TYR A 496 32.61 41.66 31.94
CA TYR A 496 32.40 40.33 32.55
C TYR A 496 31.71 39.35 31.58
N LEU A 497 30.68 39.80 30.87
CA LEU A 497 29.99 38.96 29.87
C LEU A 497 30.87 38.67 28.65
N GLU A 498 31.71 39.62 28.20
CA GLU A 498 32.68 39.41 27.11
C GLU A 498 33.76 38.37 27.53
N ASP A 499 34.26 38.42 28.76
CA ASP A 499 35.20 37.41 29.30
C ASP A 499 34.55 36.02 29.43
N LYS A 500 33.29 35.97 29.92
CA LYS A 500 32.50 34.75 30.01
C LYS A 500 32.21 34.16 28.62
N GLN A 501 31.97 35.01 27.61
CA GLN A 501 31.82 34.60 26.22
C GLN A 501 33.10 33.94 25.68
N TYR A 502 34.26 34.52 25.95
CA TYR A 502 35.56 33.99 25.54
C TYR A 502 35.86 32.62 26.19
N SER A 503 35.55 32.49 27.48
CA SER A 503 35.68 31.23 28.22
C SER A 503 34.78 30.13 27.66
N LEU A 504 33.50 30.42 27.44
CA LEU A 504 32.54 29.45 26.87
C LEU A 504 32.89 29.08 25.42
N PHE A 505 33.41 30.02 24.63
CA PHE A 505 33.87 29.73 23.27
C PHE A 505 35.09 28.80 23.27
N THR A 506 36.03 29.01 24.19
CA THR A 506 37.19 28.13 24.38
C THR A 506 36.77 26.73 24.80
N GLU A 507 35.81 26.61 25.73
CA GLU A 507 35.21 25.33 26.13
C GLU A 507 34.51 24.64 24.94
N ARG A 508 33.79 25.41 24.12
CA ARG A 508 33.11 24.91 22.91
C ARG A 508 34.08 24.36 21.89
N VAL A 509 35.22 25.03 21.66
CA VAL A 509 36.25 24.57 20.73
C VAL A 509 36.84 23.25 21.22
N LYS A 510 37.20 23.16 22.52
CA LYS A 510 37.72 21.92 23.13
C LYS A 510 36.72 20.77 23.03
N LEU A 511 35.46 21.04 23.32
CA LEU A 511 34.40 20.03 23.28
C LEU A 511 34.09 19.59 21.85
N LYS A 512 34.08 20.51 20.88
CA LYS A 512 33.92 20.21 19.46
C LYS A 512 35.07 19.36 18.93
N GLN A 513 36.31 19.66 19.34
CA GLN A 513 37.47 18.83 19.01
C GLN A 513 37.32 17.42 19.58
N LYS A 514 36.95 17.30 20.86
CA LYS A 514 36.70 15.99 21.49
C LYS A 514 35.65 15.16 20.75
N VAL A 515 34.52 15.78 20.35
CA VAL A 515 33.48 15.14 19.54
C VAL A 515 34.04 14.66 18.20
N GLN A 516 34.89 15.47 17.55
CA GLN A 516 35.52 15.12 16.28
C GLN A 516 36.50 13.94 16.44
N ASP A 517 37.30 13.94 17.51
CA ASP A 517 38.25 12.86 17.81
C ASP A 517 37.52 11.52 18.04
N ILE A 518 36.42 11.54 18.83
CA ILE A 518 35.59 10.35 19.06
C ILE A 518 34.97 9.84 17.74
N ARG A 519 34.48 10.74 16.88
CA ARG A 519 33.95 10.36 15.55
C ARG A 519 35.02 9.72 14.66
N GLN A 520 36.23 10.24 14.68
CA GLN A 520 37.35 9.68 13.93
C GLN A 520 37.73 8.29 14.47
N GLU A 521 37.77 8.12 15.79
CA GLU A 521 38.02 6.81 16.39
C GLU A 521 36.91 5.80 16.04
N LEU A 522 35.64 6.20 16.10
CA LEU A 522 34.51 5.39 15.66
C LEU A 522 34.62 4.96 14.19
N ASP A 523 35.04 5.85 13.29
CA ASP A 523 35.30 5.52 11.88
C ASP A 523 36.40 4.46 11.72
N THR A 524 37.49 4.56 12.50
CA THR A 524 38.54 3.54 12.49
C THR A 524 38.05 2.17 12.98
N LEU A 525 37.25 2.15 14.05
CA LEU A 525 36.65 0.92 14.59
C LEU A 525 35.65 0.30 13.61
N LEU A 526 34.90 1.13 12.88
CA LEU A 526 33.98 0.69 11.83
C LEU A 526 34.74 0.01 10.68
N LYS A 527 35.81 0.62 10.18
CA LYS A 527 36.68 0.02 9.15
C LYS A 527 37.30 -1.30 9.61
N LEU A 528 37.72 -1.39 10.87
CA LEU A 528 38.25 -2.62 11.46
C LEU A 528 37.18 -3.72 11.58
N LYS A 529 35.96 -3.35 11.97
CA LYS A 529 34.80 -4.25 12.00
C LYS A 529 34.53 -4.83 10.61
N GLU A 530 34.39 -3.97 9.60
CA GLU A 530 34.13 -4.37 8.22
C GLU A 530 35.23 -5.25 7.64
N LYS A 531 36.50 -4.96 7.95
CA LYS A 531 37.63 -5.78 7.52
C LYS A 531 37.56 -7.18 8.10
N ARG A 532 37.18 -7.32 9.38
CA ARG A 532 37.02 -8.62 10.05
C ARG A 532 35.85 -9.41 9.49
N GLU A 533 34.70 -8.76 9.29
CA GLU A 533 33.53 -9.39 8.67
C GLU A 533 33.85 -9.88 7.24
N ARG A 534 34.57 -9.07 6.45
CA ARG A 534 35.07 -9.49 5.12
C ARG A 534 36.03 -10.67 5.17
N ASN A 535 37.01 -10.66 6.07
CA ASN A 535 37.95 -11.79 6.20
C ASN A 535 37.25 -13.08 6.62
N PHE A 536 36.26 -12.98 7.52
CA PHE A 536 35.43 -14.10 7.90
C PHE A 536 34.61 -14.62 6.70
N GLN A 537 33.98 -13.74 5.93
CA GLN A 537 33.25 -14.12 4.71
C GLN A 537 34.17 -14.73 3.64
N ASN A 538 35.40 -14.29 3.49
CA ASN A 538 36.34 -14.89 2.53
C ASN A 538 36.73 -16.32 2.92
N THR A 539 36.87 -16.57 4.22
CA THR A 539 37.34 -17.87 4.75
C THR A 539 36.19 -18.87 4.92
N TYR A 540 35.05 -18.42 5.46
CA TYR A 540 33.90 -19.25 5.83
C TYR A 540 32.66 -19.01 4.96
N GLY A 541 32.72 -18.07 4.01
CA GLY A 541 31.58 -17.72 3.16
C GLY A 541 31.11 -18.85 2.26
N LYS A 542 31.95 -19.85 1.96
CA LYS A 542 31.50 -21.07 1.25
C LYS A 542 30.47 -21.83 2.09
N ASN A 543 30.76 -22.08 3.36
CA ASN A 543 29.85 -22.78 4.29
C ASN A 543 28.57 -21.97 4.50
N VAL A 544 28.69 -20.65 4.71
CA VAL A 544 27.54 -19.75 4.85
C VAL A 544 26.66 -19.76 3.61
N ARG A 545 27.24 -19.70 2.41
CA ARG A 545 26.49 -19.76 1.15
C ARG A 545 25.80 -21.10 0.97
N SER A 546 26.49 -22.21 1.25
CA SER A 546 25.91 -23.55 1.17
C SER A 546 24.75 -23.77 2.16
N ALA A 547 24.89 -23.29 3.41
CA ALA A 547 23.80 -23.31 4.40
C ALA A 547 22.61 -22.44 3.97
N ASN A 548 22.87 -21.21 3.53
CA ASN A 548 21.85 -20.31 3.00
C ASN A 548 21.09 -20.95 1.82
N GLN A 549 21.79 -21.56 0.88
CA GLN A 549 21.17 -22.23 -0.28
C GLN A 549 20.27 -23.39 0.15
N ARG A 550 20.71 -24.20 1.11
CA ARG A 550 19.92 -25.33 1.65
C ARG A 550 18.64 -24.84 2.32
N ILE A 551 18.75 -23.90 3.25
CA ILE A 551 17.60 -23.32 3.97
C ILE A 551 16.61 -22.69 2.99
N GLN A 552 17.10 -21.99 1.97
CA GLN A 552 16.24 -21.41 0.94
C GLN A 552 15.56 -22.46 0.07
N ALA A 553 16.26 -23.55 -0.26
CA ALA A 553 15.67 -24.68 -0.99
C ALA A 553 14.55 -25.35 -0.17
N ASP A 554 14.76 -25.57 1.14
CA ASP A 554 13.77 -26.18 2.03
C ASP A 554 12.52 -25.29 2.17
N ILE A 555 12.71 -23.97 2.35
CA ILE A 555 11.60 -23.00 2.37
C ILE A 555 10.85 -22.99 1.04
N ALA A 556 11.57 -23.04 -0.09
CA ALA A 556 10.98 -23.05 -1.41
C ALA A 556 10.15 -24.33 -1.66
N GLN A 557 10.64 -25.49 -1.21
CA GLN A 557 9.93 -26.76 -1.30
C GLN A 557 8.61 -26.72 -0.51
N GLU A 558 8.64 -26.27 0.74
CA GLU A 558 7.42 -26.16 1.56
C GLU A 558 6.46 -25.09 1.02
N SER A 559 6.99 -23.98 0.50
CA SER A 559 6.18 -22.94 -0.16
C SER A 559 5.52 -23.46 -1.44
N TYR A 560 6.19 -24.35 -2.17
CA TYR A 560 5.62 -25.00 -3.35
C TYR A 560 4.43 -25.88 -2.98
N GLN A 561 4.48 -26.60 -1.85
CA GLN A 561 3.33 -27.37 -1.37
C GLN A 561 2.11 -26.49 -1.09
N ILE A 562 2.30 -25.27 -0.57
CA ILE A 562 1.20 -24.31 -0.40
C ILE A 562 0.62 -23.88 -1.76
N LYS A 563 1.47 -23.70 -2.79
CA LYS A 563 1.00 -23.43 -4.16
C LYS A 563 0.21 -24.58 -4.78
N VAL A 564 0.57 -25.84 -4.45
CA VAL A 564 -0.24 -27.00 -4.84
C VAL A 564 -1.65 -26.91 -4.24
N GLN A 565 -1.78 -26.42 -3.00
CA GLN A 565 -3.09 -26.19 -2.39
C GLN A 565 -3.87 -25.07 -3.09
N ASP A 566 -3.21 -24.03 -3.62
CA ASP A 566 -3.87 -23.02 -4.46
C ASP A 566 -4.47 -23.64 -5.73
N GLN A 567 -3.73 -24.54 -6.40
CA GLN A 567 -4.23 -25.23 -7.58
C GLN A 567 -5.47 -26.07 -7.24
N LYS A 568 -5.41 -26.86 -6.16
CA LYS A 568 -6.58 -27.62 -5.68
C LYS A 568 -7.76 -26.71 -5.34
N ALA A 569 -7.53 -25.55 -4.72
CA ALA A 569 -8.59 -24.60 -4.41
C ALA A 569 -9.26 -24.06 -5.69
N ARG A 570 -8.52 -23.87 -6.78
CA ARG A 570 -9.10 -23.46 -8.08
C ARG A 570 -9.87 -24.59 -8.77
N GLU A 571 -9.35 -25.80 -8.72
CA GLU A 571 -10.09 -26.99 -9.18
C GLU A 571 -11.40 -27.15 -8.40
N LEU A 572 -11.36 -26.88 -7.09
CA LEU A 572 -12.53 -26.86 -6.21
C LEU A 572 -13.55 -25.79 -6.66
N MET A 573 -13.11 -24.57 -6.98
CA MET A 573 -14.00 -23.53 -7.53
C MET A 573 -14.64 -23.96 -8.85
N ARG A 574 -13.88 -24.62 -9.74
CA ARG A 574 -14.42 -25.11 -11.03
C ARG A 574 -15.43 -26.23 -10.82
N ALA A 575 -15.17 -27.14 -9.89
CA ALA A 575 -16.09 -28.22 -9.54
C ALA A 575 -17.38 -27.66 -8.93
N GLU A 576 -17.27 -26.70 -8.01
CA GLU A 576 -18.42 -25.98 -7.45
C GLU A 576 -19.22 -25.26 -8.55
N ALA A 577 -18.54 -24.53 -9.44
CA ALA A 577 -19.18 -23.85 -10.56
C ALA A 577 -19.96 -24.83 -11.44
N LYS A 578 -19.39 -26.01 -11.71
CA LYS A 578 -20.02 -27.06 -12.49
C LYS A 578 -21.25 -27.64 -11.80
N GLU A 579 -21.21 -27.85 -10.49
CA GLU A 579 -22.36 -28.34 -9.73
C GLU A 579 -23.48 -27.30 -9.63
N ILE A 580 -23.14 -26.04 -9.35
CA ILE A 580 -24.11 -24.95 -9.36
C ILE A 580 -24.74 -24.80 -10.75
N ARG A 581 -23.95 -24.96 -11.82
CA ARG A 581 -24.45 -25.00 -13.20
C ARG A 581 -25.44 -26.15 -13.41
N ALA A 582 -25.11 -27.37 -12.97
CA ALA A 582 -26.00 -28.52 -13.11
C ALA A 582 -27.32 -28.32 -12.35
N LEU A 583 -27.25 -27.75 -11.14
CA LEU A 583 -28.42 -27.38 -10.36
C LEU A 583 -29.29 -26.36 -11.10
N ARG A 584 -28.69 -25.29 -11.62
CA ARG A 584 -29.42 -24.29 -12.42
C ARG A 584 -30.08 -24.88 -13.65
N GLN A 585 -29.38 -25.72 -14.40
CA GLN A 585 -29.93 -26.41 -15.57
C GLN A 585 -31.13 -27.28 -15.21
N GLN A 586 -31.10 -27.96 -14.05
CA GLN A 586 -32.23 -28.73 -13.57
C GLN A 586 -33.46 -27.86 -13.32
N TYR A 587 -33.30 -26.73 -12.61
CA TYR A 587 -34.41 -25.82 -12.32
C TYR A 587 -34.89 -25.07 -13.56
N GLN A 588 -34.00 -24.73 -14.49
CA GLN A 588 -34.35 -24.11 -15.76
C GLN A 588 -35.30 -24.98 -16.58
N LYS A 589 -35.14 -26.31 -16.54
CA LYS A 589 -36.07 -27.24 -17.20
C LYS A 589 -37.49 -27.15 -16.61
N TYR A 590 -37.63 -26.89 -15.32
CA TYR A 590 -38.94 -26.68 -14.70
C TYR A 590 -39.58 -25.39 -15.20
N LEU A 591 -38.78 -24.32 -15.29
CA LEU A 591 -39.20 -23.00 -15.76
C LEU A 591 -39.55 -22.94 -17.25
N GLN A 592 -39.07 -23.90 -18.04
CA GLN A 592 -39.37 -24.04 -19.47
C GLN A 592 -40.64 -24.87 -19.75
N ASN A 593 -41.26 -25.47 -18.74
CA ASN A 593 -42.54 -26.15 -18.93
C ASN A 593 -43.71 -25.15 -18.88
N PRO A 594 -44.78 -25.36 -19.66
CA PRO A 594 -46.03 -24.62 -19.49
C PRO A 594 -46.63 -24.83 -18.09
N PRO A 595 -47.24 -23.79 -17.47
CA PRO A 595 -47.41 -22.42 -17.99
C PRO A 595 -46.19 -21.49 -17.77
N TYR A 596 -45.16 -21.94 -17.05
CA TYR A 596 -44.05 -21.09 -16.61
C TYR A 596 -43.24 -20.49 -17.75
N ASN A 597 -43.12 -21.19 -18.88
CA ASN A 597 -42.40 -20.70 -20.06
C ASN A 597 -43.02 -19.45 -20.70
N GLN A 598 -44.30 -19.18 -20.45
CA GLN A 598 -45.01 -18.01 -20.96
C GLN A 598 -44.82 -16.78 -20.06
N ILE A 599 -44.42 -16.99 -18.81
CA ILE A 599 -44.13 -15.91 -17.86
C ILE A 599 -42.73 -15.37 -18.14
N LEU A 600 -42.60 -14.06 -18.36
CA LEU A 600 -41.31 -13.40 -18.57
C LEU A 600 -40.35 -13.64 -17.39
N GLY A 601 -39.07 -13.86 -17.72
CA GLY A 601 -38.00 -14.09 -16.73
C GLY A 601 -37.37 -15.48 -16.82
N HIS A 602 -36.14 -15.58 -16.32
CA HIS A 602 -35.30 -16.79 -16.34
C HIS A 602 -35.08 -17.40 -14.95
N SER A 603 -35.54 -16.76 -13.88
CA SER A 603 -35.50 -17.30 -12.52
C SER A 603 -36.90 -17.37 -11.90
N PRO A 604 -37.11 -18.20 -10.86
CA PRO A 604 -38.37 -18.23 -10.13
C PRO A 604 -38.76 -16.85 -9.58
N GLU A 605 -37.81 -16.06 -9.09
CA GLU A 605 -38.03 -14.70 -8.56
C GLU A 605 -38.51 -13.75 -9.65
N GLN A 606 -37.88 -13.77 -10.82
CA GLN A 606 -38.27 -12.92 -11.94
C GLN A 606 -39.67 -13.28 -12.42
N LYS A 607 -39.96 -14.58 -12.56
CA LYS A 607 -41.28 -15.05 -12.96
C LYS A 607 -42.34 -14.73 -11.90
N LEU A 608 -42.03 -14.80 -10.61
CA LEU A 608 -42.93 -14.35 -9.52
C LEU A 608 -43.27 -12.87 -9.62
N GLN A 609 -42.32 -12.02 -9.98
CA GLN A 609 -42.55 -10.58 -10.18
C GLN A 609 -43.40 -10.30 -11.43
N GLN A 610 -43.23 -11.09 -12.49
CA GLN A 610 -43.96 -10.93 -13.76
C GLN A 610 -45.31 -11.65 -13.77
N LEU A 611 -45.54 -12.57 -12.83
CA LEU A 611 -46.75 -13.38 -12.74
C LEU A 611 -48.04 -12.56 -12.70
N PRO A 612 -48.18 -11.47 -11.89
CA PRO A 612 -49.43 -10.70 -11.86
C PRO A 612 -49.75 -10.03 -13.19
N TYR A 613 -48.72 -9.61 -13.94
CA TYR A 613 -48.88 -8.97 -15.25
C TYR A 613 -49.28 -9.99 -16.31
N TRP A 614 -48.61 -11.14 -16.35
CA TRP A 614 -48.95 -12.24 -17.26
C TRP A 614 -50.34 -12.80 -16.99
N ALA A 615 -50.68 -13.05 -15.71
CA ALA A 615 -51.99 -13.56 -15.31
C ALA A 615 -53.13 -12.60 -15.69
N GLY A 616 -52.91 -11.29 -15.56
CA GLY A 616 -53.86 -10.27 -15.99
C GLY A 616 -54.02 -10.16 -17.51
N ALA A 617 -52.96 -10.43 -18.30
CA ALA A 617 -53.01 -10.40 -19.75
C ALA A 617 -53.70 -11.62 -20.37
N GLU A 618 -53.50 -12.80 -19.77
CA GLU A 618 -54.05 -14.08 -20.23
C GLU A 618 -55.41 -14.44 -19.57
N ASP A 619 -56.00 -13.52 -18.79
CA ASP A 619 -57.27 -13.69 -18.05
C ASP A 619 -57.30 -14.98 -17.18
N ILE A 620 -56.19 -15.24 -16.49
CA ILE A 620 -56.02 -16.42 -15.62
C ILE A 620 -56.78 -16.21 -14.30
N ASP A 621 -57.49 -17.24 -13.84
CA ASP A 621 -58.20 -17.20 -12.55
C ASP A 621 -57.21 -17.01 -11.38
N LYS A 622 -57.60 -16.19 -10.40
CA LYS A 622 -56.79 -15.91 -9.19
C LYS A 622 -56.39 -17.17 -8.44
N SER A 623 -57.22 -18.21 -8.45
CA SER A 623 -56.89 -19.50 -7.83
C SER A 623 -55.68 -20.17 -8.53
N GLN A 624 -55.63 -20.12 -9.86
CA GLN A 624 -54.54 -20.65 -10.66
C GLN A 624 -53.28 -19.80 -10.53
N GLU A 625 -53.41 -18.47 -10.52
CA GLU A 625 -52.30 -17.54 -10.26
C GLU A 625 -51.62 -17.86 -8.92
N VAL A 626 -52.41 -18.04 -7.84
CA VAL A 626 -51.88 -18.39 -6.50
C VAL A 626 -51.18 -19.75 -6.50
N GLN A 627 -51.67 -20.74 -7.27
CA GLN A 627 -51.01 -22.05 -7.39
C GLN A 627 -49.66 -21.94 -8.11
N ILE A 628 -49.60 -21.19 -9.22
CA ILE A 628 -48.36 -20.94 -9.97
C ILE A 628 -47.36 -20.20 -9.09
N ALA A 629 -47.80 -19.16 -8.37
CA ALA A 629 -46.96 -18.41 -7.43
C ALA A 629 -46.37 -19.32 -6.35
N ARG A 630 -47.21 -20.17 -5.75
CA ARG A 630 -46.77 -21.10 -4.70
C ARG A 630 -45.72 -22.08 -5.21
N GLN A 631 -45.92 -22.62 -6.40
CA GLN A 631 -44.95 -23.54 -7.02
C GLN A 631 -43.61 -22.84 -7.29
N LEU A 632 -43.64 -21.62 -7.82
CA LEU A 632 -42.42 -20.83 -8.06
C LEU A 632 -41.69 -20.51 -6.76
N GLU A 633 -42.40 -20.16 -5.69
CA GLU A 633 -41.79 -19.89 -4.37
C GLU A 633 -41.20 -21.17 -3.75
N ASP A 634 -41.88 -22.32 -3.91
CA ASP A 634 -41.35 -23.62 -3.47
C ASP A 634 -40.08 -24.00 -4.23
N TRP A 635 -40.04 -23.79 -5.55
CA TRP A 635 -38.85 -24.01 -6.37
C TRP A 635 -37.70 -23.08 -6.01
N LYS A 636 -37.98 -21.79 -5.80
CA LYS A 636 -36.99 -20.84 -5.28
C LYS A 636 -36.37 -21.33 -3.98
N LYS A 637 -37.21 -21.66 -2.99
CA LYS A 637 -36.75 -22.10 -1.68
C LYS A 637 -35.92 -23.38 -1.76
N ASN A 638 -36.35 -24.35 -2.57
CA ASN A 638 -35.59 -25.59 -2.76
C ASN A 638 -34.25 -25.33 -3.46
N PHE A 639 -34.23 -24.48 -4.48
CA PHE A 639 -33.00 -24.07 -5.17
C PHE A 639 -32.01 -23.41 -4.20
N GLU A 640 -32.47 -22.45 -3.38
CA GLU A 640 -31.65 -21.78 -2.37
C GLU A 640 -31.09 -22.77 -1.33
N GLN A 641 -31.90 -23.74 -0.89
CA GLN A 641 -31.47 -24.78 0.05
C GLN A 641 -30.41 -25.71 -0.56
N GLU A 642 -30.62 -26.19 -1.78
CA GLU A 642 -29.67 -27.03 -2.49
C GLU A 642 -28.36 -26.28 -2.80
N LEU A 643 -28.46 -25.01 -3.21
CA LEU A 643 -27.31 -24.13 -3.41
C LEU A 643 -26.50 -23.97 -2.13
N GLN A 644 -27.16 -23.73 -1.00
CA GLN A 644 -26.49 -23.61 0.30
C GLN A 644 -25.82 -24.93 0.72
N LEU A 645 -26.42 -26.08 0.43
CA LEU A 645 -25.81 -27.39 0.71
C LEU A 645 -24.54 -27.61 -0.12
N ILE A 646 -24.57 -27.26 -1.41
CA ILE A 646 -23.40 -27.29 -2.29
C ILE A 646 -22.30 -26.39 -1.71
N GLN A 647 -22.62 -25.12 -1.44
CA GLN A 647 -21.66 -24.15 -0.90
C GLN A 647 -21.04 -24.61 0.42
N ASN A 648 -21.85 -25.11 1.36
CA ASN A 648 -21.38 -25.60 2.66
C ASN A 648 -20.38 -26.76 2.52
N ARG A 649 -20.63 -27.69 1.58
CA ARG A 649 -19.72 -28.81 1.32
C ARG A 649 -18.39 -28.33 0.76
N TYR A 650 -18.43 -27.43 -0.21
CA TYR A 650 -17.22 -26.84 -0.80
C TYR A 650 -16.46 -25.93 0.19
N ASP A 651 -17.16 -25.24 1.09
CA ASP A 651 -16.56 -24.50 2.20
C ASP A 651 -15.81 -25.39 3.17
N GLN A 652 -16.34 -26.57 3.47
CA GLN A 652 -15.67 -27.55 4.31
C GLN A 652 -14.37 -28.04 3.65
N THR A 653 -14.42 -28.43 2.38
CA THR A 653 -13.21 -28.84 1.63
C THR A 653 -12.20 -27.70 1.53
N GLN A 654 -12.64 -26.46 1.32
CA GLN A 654 -11.75 -25.30 1.29
C GLN A 654 -11.05 -25.08 2.66
N LYS A 655 -11.77 -25.30 3.77
CA LYS A 655 -11.17 -25.25 5.11
C LYS A 655 -10.10 -26.32 5.28
N GLU A 656 -10.30 -27.53 4.77
CA GLU A 656 -9.30 -28.61 4.81
C GLU A 656 -8.03 -28.24 4.04
N LEU A 657 -8.16 -27.74 2.80
CA LEU A 657 -7.02 -27.23 2.01
C LEU A 657 -6.24 -26.14 2.76
N LEU A 658 -6.95 -25.23 3.44
CA LEU A 658 -6.32 -24.19 4.24
C LEU A 658 -5.58 -24.77 5.45
N GLN A 659 -6.11 -25.81 6.11
CA GLN A 659 -5.43 -26.48 7.22
C GLN A 659 -4.17 -27.23 6.76
N GLU A 660 -4.21 -27.90 5.61
CA GLU A 660 -3.01 -28.49 4.99
C GLU A 660 -1.96 -27.41 4.71
N GLY A 661 -2.36 -26.30 4.11
CA GLY A 661 -1.48 -25.14 3.88
C GLY A 661 -0.88 -24.57 5.17
N LYS A 662 -1.66 -24.49 6.27
CA LYS A 662 -1.15 -24.07 7.59
C LYS A 662 -0.05 -24.99 8.10
N THR A 663 -0.15 -26.29 7.86
CA THR A 663 0.88 -27.25 8.28
C THR A 663 2.22 -26.95 7.61
N HIS A 664 2.21 -26.66 6.31
CA HIS A 664 3.42 -26.24 5.58
C HIS A 664 3.92 -24.86 6.05
N LYS A 665 3.02 -23.92 6.35
CA LYS A 665 3.41 -22.63 6.95
C LYS A 665 4.14 -22.81 8.29
N ILE A 666 3.66 -23.71 9.15
CA ILE A 666 4.31 -24.03 10.43
C ILE A 666 5.71 -24.62 10.19
N LYS A 667 5.87 -25.51 9.21
CA LYS A 667 7.20 -26.03 8.82
C LYS A 667 8.14 -24.94 8.34
N ILE A 668 7.66 -24.02 7.49
CA ILE A 668 8.44 -22.85 7.05
C ILE A 668 8.85 -22.02 8.29
N GLU A 669 7.94 -21.79 9.23
CA GLU A 669 8.24 -21.07 10.46
C GLU A 669 9.27 -21.77 11.35
N ASP A 670 9.23 -23.09 11.43
CA ASP A 670 10.22 -23.87 12.16
C ASP A 670 11.60 -23.81 11.49
N ILE A 671 11.66 -23.94 10.15
CA ILE A 671 12.89 -23.73 9.36
C ILE A 671 13.45 -22.34 9.61
N VAL A 672 12.62 -21.29 9.51
CA VAL A 672 13.00 -19.88 9.77
C VAL A 672 13.54 -19.70 11.20
N LYS A 673 12.93 -20.35 12.20
CA LYS A 673 13.39 -20.28 13.60
C LYS A 673 14.77 -20.93 13.77
N LYS A 674 15.01 -22.08 13.12
CA LYS A 674 16.25 -22.86 13.22
C LYS A 674 17.38 -22.32 12.35
N ALA A 675 17.07 -21.72 11.20
CA ALA A 675 18.00 -21.23 10.19
C ALA A 675 19.15 -20.39 10.76
N SER A 676 18.82 -19.43 11.63
CA SER A 676 19.83 -18.57 12.27
C SER A 676 20.79 -19.35 13.18
N LYS A 677 20.31 -20.39 13.86
CA LYS A 677 21.13 -21.22 14.76
C LYS A 677 22.02 -22.17 13.95
N GLU A 678 21.48 -22.78 12.91
CA GLU A 678 22.22 -23.66 12.00
C GLU A 678 23.38 -22.92 11.35
N ILE A 679 23.15 -21.73 10.81
CA ILE A 679 24.22 -20.92 10.22
C ILE A 679 25.28 -20.54 11.25
N ARG A 680 24.86 -20.17 12.47
CA ARG A 680 25.78 -19.82 13.56
C ARG A 680 26.70 -21.00 13.90
N GLN A 681 26.18 -22.22 13.91
CA GLN A 681 26.93 -23.46 14.17
C GLN A 681 27.83 -23.85 13.00
N GLU A 682 27.30 -23.95 11.78
CA GLU A 682 28.05 -24.39 10.59
C GLU A 682 29.16 -23.41 10.18
N SER A 683 28.95 -22.12 10.42
CA SER A 683 29.97 -21.09 10.17
C SER A 683 30.92 -20.86 11.35
N GLN A 684 30.71 -21.55 12.48
CA GLN A 684 31.45 -21.35 13.74
C GLN A 684 31.50 -19.87 14.14
N LEU A 685 30.38 -19.16 13.96
CA LEU A 685 30.30 -17.71 14.05
C LEU A 685 30.80 -17.18 15.40
N ASP A 686 30.43 -17.88 16.49
CA ASP A 686 30.76 -17.48 17.85
C ASP A 686 32.26 -17.54 18.15
N ASP A 687 32.93 -18.55 17.62
CA ASP A 687 34.34 -18.83 17.90
C ASP A 687 35.26 -18.07 16.93
N LYS A 688 34.83 -17.89 15.68
CA LYS A 688 35.68 -17.39 14.59
C LYS A 688 35.45 -15.92 14.25
N LEU A 689 34.21 -15.42 14.34
CA LEU A 689 33.90 -14.00 14.12
C LEU A 689 33.72 -13.26 15.44
N LEU A 690 32.88 -13.78 16.35
CA LEU A 690 32.57 -13.17 17.64
C LEU A 690 33.56 -13.58 18.73
N ASP A 691 34.83 -13.69 18.36
CA ASP A 691 35.91 -14.04 19.27
C ASP A 691 36.13 -12.96 20.35
N LYS A 692 36.94 -13.25 21.38
CA LYS A 692 37.20 -12.32 22.50
C LYS A 692 37.65 -10.94 22.02
N SER A 693 38.44 -10.89 20.94
CA SER A 693 38.94 -9.62 20.40
C SER A 693 37.86 -8.82 19.67
N TYR A 694 36.95 -9.46 18.93
CA TYR A 694 35.83 -8.80 18.27
C TYR A 694 34.79 -8.29 19.27
N ARG A 695 34.50 -9.07 20.33
CA ARG A 695 33.64 -8.62 21.42
C ARG A 695 34.18 -7.36 22.09
N LYS A 696 35.50 -7.31 22.32
CA LYS A 696 36.17 -6.11 22.85
C LYS A 696 36.01 -4.92 21.89
N LEU A 697 36.20 -5.13 20.59
CA LEU A 697 36.00 -4.10 19.57
C LEU A 697 34.58 -3.52 19.61
N LEU A 698 33.55 -4.38 19.62
CA LEU A 698 32.15 -3.94 19.67
C LEU A 698 31.81 -3.21 20.98
N LYS A 699 32.36 -3.67 22.11
CA LYS A 699 32.19 -3.01 23.40
C LYS A 699 32.83 -1.62 23.42
N THR A 700 34.07 -1.49 22.97
CA THR A 700 34.76 -0.20 22.87
C THR A 700 34.01 0.76 21.94
N ARG A 701 33.50 0.27 20.81
CA ARG A 701 32.64 1.06 19.91
C ARG A 701 31.38 1.55 20.65
N ASN A 702 30.70 0.68 21.38
CA ASN A 702 29.48 1.04 22.11
C ASN A 702 29.76 2.06 23.22
N ASP A 703 30.86 1.90 23.96
CA ASP A 703 31.31 2.85 24.99
C ASP A 703 31.60 4.23 24.38
N LEU A 704 32.25 4.29 23.22
CA LEU A 704 32.49 5.53 22.48
C LEU A 704 31.22 6.16 21.91
N LEU A 705 30.22 5.36 21.51
CA LEU A 705 28.91 5.89 21.07
C LEU A 705 28.16 6.55 22.24
N ILE A 706 28.22 5.96 23.44
CA ILE A 706 27.67 6.56 24.66
C ILE A 706 28.41 7.87 24.97
N GLU A 707 29.74 7.86 24.92
CA GLU A 707 30.54 9.06 25.16
C GLU A 707 30.25 10.16 24.14
N LEU A 708 30.20 9.82 22.85
CA LEU A 708 29.87 10.75 21.76
C LEU A 708 28.53 11.44 22.03
N HIS A 709 27.49 10.65 22.36
CA HIS A 709 26.17 11.20 22.62
C HIS A 709 26.16 12.14 23.84
N GLY A 710 26.88 11.78 24.91
CA GLY A 710 27.05 12.63 26.09
C GLY A 710 27.79 13.95 25.79
N GLU A 711 28.86 13.91 24.99
CA GLU A 711 29.59 15.14 24.62
C GLU A 711 28.81 16.01 23.62
N GLU A 712 28.05 15.40 22.69
CA GLU A 712 27.14 16.13 21.79
C GLU A 712 26.02 16.84 22.55
N HIS A 713 25.46 16.22 23.60
CA HIS A 713 24.49 16.86 24.48
C HIS A 713 25.09 18.08 25.19
N LYS A 714 26.28 17.93 25.81
CA LYS A 714 26.98 19.05 26.44
C LYS A 714 27.27 20.18 25.45
N LEU A 715 27.63 19.83 24.21
CA LEU A 715 27.90 20.81 23.17
C LEU A 715 26.64 21.58 22.77
N LYS A 716 25.49 20.90 22.74
CA LYS A 716 24.18 21.51 22.52
C LYS A 716 23.81 22.48 23.65
N ASP A 717 23.96 22.08 24.90
CA ASP A 717 23.72 22.94 26.08
C ASP A 717 24.64 24.16 26.09
N LEU A 718 25.91 23.96 25.77
CA LEU A 718 26.90 25.04 25.70
C LEU A 718 26.58 26.02 24.58
N ASN A 719 26.15 25.54 23.40
CA ASN A 719 25.71 26.39 22.30
C ASN A 719 24.46 27.22 22.69
N GLN A 720 23.53 26.66 23.46
CA GLN A 720 22.39 27.40 23.99
C GLN A 720 22.82 28.49 24.97
N LYS A 721 23.72 28.19 25.90
CA LYS A 721 24.29 29.19 26.84
C LYS A 721 24.99 30.34 26.11
N ILE A 722 25.79 30.03 25.09
CA ILE A 722 26.44 31.04 24.24
C ILE A 722 25.41 31.88 23.49
N LYS A 723 24.31 31.29 23.02
CA LYS A 723 23.21 32.01 22.36
C LYS A 723 22.51 32.98 23.31
N LEU A 724 22.19 32.55 24.53
CA LEU A 724 21.58 33.38 25.58
C LEU A 724 22.51 34.54 25.98
N LEU A 725 23.79 34.25 26.19
CA LEU A 725 24.78 35.26 26.54
C LEU A 725 25.00 36.27 25.40
N ARG A 726 24.93 35.83 24.13
CA ARG A 726 24.95 36.74 22.97
C ARG A 726 23.73 37.66 22.94
N SER A 727 22.52 37.15 23.19
CA SER A 727 21.33 38.02 23.26
C SER A 727 21.44 39.06 24.37
N GLU A 728 21.98 38.69 25.53
CA GLU A 728 22.19 39.62 26.65
C GLU A 728 23.24 40.69 26.33
N LEU A 729 24.37 40.30 25.71
CA LEU A 729 25.36 41.25 25.20
C LEU A 729 24.80 42.19 24.13
N THR A 730 23.91 41.71 23.26
CA THR A 730 23.23 42.56 22.25
C THR A 730 22.25 43.52 22.90
N GLN A 731 21.54 43.14 23.96
CA GLN A 731 20.64 44.05 24.70
C GLN A 731 21.39 45.12 25.51
N LEU A 732 22.63 44.84 25.91
CA LEU A 732 23.50 45.77 26.64
C LEU A 732 24.31 46.72 25.74
N ARG A 733 24.41 46.41 24.44
CA ARG A 733 24.98 47.27 23.40
C ARG A 733 23.90 48.21 22.87
#